data_AF-A0A8T6IMI3-F1
#
_entry.id   AF-A0A8T6IMI3-F1
#
_cell.length_a   1.000
_cell.length_b   1.000
_cell.length_c   1.000
_cell.angle_alpha   90.00
_cell.angle_beta   90.00
_cell.angle_gamma   90.00
#
_symmetry.space_group_name_H-M   'P 1'
#
loop_
_entity.id
_entity.type
_entity.pdbx_description
1 polymer ?
#
loop_
_entity_poly.entity_id
_entity_poly.type
_entity_poly.pdbx_seq_one_letter_code
_entity_poly.pdbx_strand_id
1 'polypeptide(L)'
;MGAVRDTLAAEASRWLVQEERIHVFDDSGSAIDALLARHIDALLVGRFLVPDLDTVSVVESLSSADLQDLRCRHYHPASAGVGGYFDTRCSPLNPHNAGHGFFAYGTFPLLLARFGSEFIRGATDADLLFFDFQGGHLVWRGFSMIFDILSILVVFAIGARIHNRWVGLMAAAFYAAAPLAIQKAHFGTVNAIASFFVVLALYCAVRAQQRGRLVLYFLFGIACGMAVASRINLAPLAGVIVVSAAFQAMPAFDPRLSRNQRQSIVVRQLTGLLLAGFGAFLAFRIFNPYAFSGPGLFGLLPNERWIANLAEAGRGAAGHQDAPPNWQWVARSPFVYITRDLLFWGMGLSFGVLGCFGWAWSAFRILRNRPRATEQLALIVWIGGYMLWMGRLWPMTMRYFLPIYGAMAVMAGWCLFELYCCAKTRRPSYFLASWLLAGFGLAFAAVGGFQVSNGASDAAAISALVLAAVLLFSAVIPHARKYRPPILTAFALGFALLWGLMFSNIYRHQTTLVQSSRYIFERIPGDFALEIEGADDRAPLINIAFTDTGVPYPNLEGSPYDQATVYQEELAQRLSFVAPASGKISSVLAPHLGDPLDDDQLEEVIIRIYKTGENAPLAEAKLNSNLTREKHPLGSSYRIPFTAPLLVEEGAGYEIEVFVAAGSGDVIGSGSVVLTEGNWDNRATGIRTCKLPDGLTLADDSPSGLVRSEDCGGAQAFYRLVNAQDQIMSYPVDNQVKYDDILRTLDIGDYLTIASNRFYDSEPRNLMRWPLTTLYYDKLFAGELGYELIAVFDESFEFGPWRVSDQHLPIYDSPGWLNELEADEAFHVYDHPAVFIFRKSADYSRALVEATLAKASFKQVHELENREDEAQLLGVFYWTSLDADPAPTALTFPPEDYERQTAGGTWSERFFSDSIINKNQFAGVIAWYATIFIFCALAFPLVFSLFPNMA
;
A
#
# COMPACT_ATOMS: atom_id res chain seq x y z
N MET A 1 -16.31 -37.59 -5.92
CA MET A 1 -16.92 -36.80 -4.83
C MET A 1 -17.76 -37.73 -3.96
N GLY A 2 -17.93 -37.44 -2.68
CA GLY A 2 -18.78 -38.19 -1.76
C GLY A 2 -20.09 -37.48 -1.45
N ALA A 3 -21.15 -38.22 -1.16
CA ALA A 3 -22.40 -37.70 -0.59
C ALA A 3 -22.95 -38.67 0.46
N VAL A 4 -23.70 -38.19 1.44
CA VAL A 4 -24.35 -39.05 2.45
C VAL A 4 -25.76 -39.40 1.99
N ARG A 5 -26.13 -40.68 2.04
CA ARG A 5 -27.44 -41.20 1.66
C ARG A 5 -28.55 -40.46 2.41
N ASP A 6 -29.68 -40.23 1.73
CA ASP A 6 -30.89 -39.59 2.28
C ASP A 6 -30.69 -38.13 2.74
N THR A 7 -29.74 -37.42 2.14
CA THR A 7 -29.56 -35.96 2.32
C THR A 7 -29.90 -35.19 1.04
N LEU A 8 -30.34 -33.93 1.18
CA LEU A 8 -30.53 -32.99 0.06
C LEU A 8 -29.29 -32.90 -0.86
N ALA A 9 -28.09 -33.10 -0.30
CA ALA A 9 -26.83 -33.15 -1.03
C ALA A 9 -26.72 -34.37 -1.96
N ALA A 10 -27.25 -35.54 -1.58
CA ALA A 10 -27.29 -36.74 -2.43
C ALA A 10 -28.33 -36.64 -3.56
N GLU A 11 -29.39 -35.83 -3.38
CA GLU A 11 -30.38 -35.55 -4.42
C GLU A 11 -29.90 -34.46 -5.39
N ALA A 12 -29.33 -33.36 -4.88
CA ALA A 12 -28.78 -32.26 -5.69
C ALA A 12 -27.58 -32.70 -6.54
N SER A 13 -26.77 -33.64 -6.04
CA SER A 13 -25.57 -34.12 -6.74
C SER A 13 -25.87 -34.97 -7.97
N ARG A 14 -27.01 -35.68 -8.01
CA ARG A 14 -27.48 -36.38 -9.22
C ARG A 14 -27.82 -35.43 -10.36
N TRP A 15 -28.11 -34.16 -10.06
CA TRP A 15 -28.42 -33.12 -11.03
C TRP A 15 -27.19 -32.34 -11.53
N LEU A 16 -26.18 -32.14 -10.67
CA LEU A 16 -25.05 -31.22 -10.92
C LEU A 16 -23.81 -31.90 -11.54
N VAL A 17 -23.58 -33.18 -11.29
CA VAL A 17 -22.37 -33.90 -11.75
C VAL A 17 -22.77 -35.30 -12.20
N GLN A 18 -22.31 -35.76 -13.37
CA GLN A 18 -22.56 -37.11 -13.90
C GLN A 18 -22.41 -38.20 -12.81
N GLU A 19 -23.42 -39.06 -12.65
CA GLU A 19 -23.58 -40.01 -11.53
C GLU A 19 -22.34 -40.89 -11.26
N GLU A 20 -21.56 -41.23 -12.29
CA GLU A 20 -20.38 -42.09 -12.17
C GLU A 20 -19.22 -41.49 -11.34
N ARG A 21 -19.27 -40.19 -11.02
CA ARG A 21 -18.23 -39.49 -10.24
C ARG A 21 -18.60 -39.28 -8.76
N ILE A 22 -19.72 -39.86 -8.30
CA ILE A 22 -20.24 -39.69 -6.95
C ILE A 22 -20.27 -41.03 -6.20
N HIS A 23 -19.57 -41.10 -5.07
CA HIS A 23 -19.64 -42.20 -4.11
C HIS A 23 -20.62 -41.84 -2.99
N VAL A 24 -21.71 -42.61 -2.86
CA VAL A 24 -22.70 -42.40 -1.78
C VAL A 24 -22.35 -43.27 -0.58
N PHE A 25 -22.25 -42.64 0.59
CA PHE A 25 -21.97 -43.28 1.88
C PHE A 25 -23.24 -43.37 2.71
N ASP A 26 -23.39 -44.43 3.51
CA ASP A 26 -24.62 -44.67 4.28
C ASP A 26 -24.76 -43.74 5.50
N ASP A 27 -23.66 -43.20 6.01
CA ASP A 27 -23.63 -42.27 7.12
C ASP A 27 -22.49 -41.24 6.98
N SER A 28 -22.61 -40.12 7.71
CA SER A 28 -21.63 -39.04 7.67
C SER A 28 -20.27 -39.43 8.22
N GLY A 29 -20.20 -40.36 9.18
CA GLY A 29 -18.93 -40.83 9.75
C GLY A 29 -18.10 -41.58 8.72
N SER A 30 -18.71 -42.55 8.02
CA SER A 30 -18.06 -43.30 6.94
C SER A 30 -17.64 -42.41 5.77
N ALA A 31 -18.45 -41.39 5.45
CA ALA A 31 -18.14 -40.43 4.39
C ALA A 31 -16.96 -39.52 4.75
N ILE A 32 -16.91 -39.07 6.01
CA ILE A 32 -15.79 -38.31 6.56
C ILE A 32 -14.53 -39.17 6.55
N ASP A 33 -14.59 -40.42 7.04
CA ASP A 33 -13.42 -41.31 7.04
C ASP A 33 -12.87 -41.56 5.63
N ALA A 34 -13.75 -41.72 4.63
CA ALA A 34 -13.34 -41.85 3.23
C ALA A 34 -12.71 -40.57 2.65
N LEU A 35 -13.21 -39.39 3.03
CA LEU A 35 -12.60 -38.11 2.67
C LEU A 35 -11.22 -37.94 3.34
N LEU A 36 -11.13 -38.27 4.64
CA LEU A 36 -9.90 -38.22 5.41
C LEU A 36 -8.84 -39.20 4.89
N ALA A 37 -9.26 -40.36 4.40
CA ALA A 37 -8.41 -41.37 3.75
C ALA A 37 -8.05 -41.05 2.28
N ARG A 38 -8.55 -39.95 1.71
CA ARG A 38 -8.43 -39.58 0.28
C ARG A 38 -9.02 -40.60 -0.70
N HIS A 39 -10.04 -41.35 -0.29
CA HIS A 39 -10.83 -42.18 -1.20
C HIS A 39 -11.81 -41.35 -2.03
N ILE A 40 -12.11 -40.12 -1.60
CA ILE A 40 -12.89 -39.11 -2.32
C ILE A 40 -12.20 -37.74 -2.20
N ASP A 41 -12.35 -36.89 -3.23
CA ASP A 41 -11.70 -35.56 -3.27
C ASP A 41 -12.48 -34.44 -2.57
N ALA A 42 -13.80 -34.62 -2.42
CA ALA A 42 -14.73 -33.65 -1.83
C ALA A 42 -15.94 -34.39 -1.29
N LEU A 43 -16.58 -33.87 -0.23
CA LEU A 43 -17.79 -34.43 0.39
C LEU A 43 -18.88 -33.36 0.40
N LEU A 44 -20.04 -33.69 -0.15
CA LEU A 44 -21.19 -32.79 -0.20
C LEU A 44 -22.01 -32.94 1.08
N VAL A 45 -22.12 -31.86 1.87
CA VAL A 45 -22.87 -31.81 3.13
C VAL A 45 -23.87 -30.65 3.08
N GLY A 46 -25.15 -30.90 3.33
CA GLY A 46 -26.15 -29.83 3.46
C GLY A 46 -26.12 -29.23 4.87
N ARG A 47 -26.02 -27.90 4.99
CA ARG A 47 -26.28 -27.19 6.26
C ARG A 47 -27.77 -26.85 6.37
N PHE A 48 -28.36 -27.08 7.54
CA PHE A 48 -29.62 -26.43 7.93
C PHE A 48 -29.30 -25.10 8.60
N LEU A 49 -29.84 -23.99 8.07
CA LEU A 49 -30.19 -22.78 8.82
C LEU A 49 -31.08 -21.88 7.93
N VAL A 50 -32.27 -21.57 8.45
CA VAL A 50 -33.34 -20.64 7.97
C VAL A 50 -34.28 -21.18 6.86
N PRO A 51 -35.61 -21.24 7.11
CA PRO A 51 -36.62 -21.55 6.10
C PRO A 51 -37.02 -20.27 5.36
N ASP A 52 -36.40 -19.96 4.21
CA ASP A 52 -37.01 -19.19 3.08
C ASP A 52 -36.05 -18.75 1.94
N LEU A 53 -34.93 -19.44 1.69
CA LEU A 53 -34.10 -19.16 0.50
C LEU A 53 -33.66 -20.44 -0.21
N ASP A 54 -34.25 -20.68 -1.40
CA ASP A 54 -33.86 -21.72 -2.36
C ASP A 54 -32.50 -21.41 -3.00
N THR A 55 -31.41 -21.59 -2.24
CA THR A 55 -30.06 -21.65 -2.80
C THR A 55 -29.35 -22.93 -2.37
N VAL A 56 -29.16 -23.84 -3.33
CA VAL A 56 -28.28 -25.00 -3.18
C VAL A 56 -26.83 -24.49 -3.17
N SER A 57 -26.25 -24.33 -1.99
CA SER A 57 -24.81 -24.05 -1.85
C SER A 57 -24.02 -25.36 -1.94
N VAL A 58 -23.20 -25.51 -2.98
CA VAL A 58 -22.17 -26.55 -3.03
C VAL A 58 -21.05 -26.14 -2.08
N VAL A 59 -21.01 -26.76 -0.91
CA VAL A 59 -20.03 -26.49 0.14
C VAL A 59 -19.08 -27.70 0.22
N GLU A 60 -17.84 -27.46 -0.19
CA GLU A 60 -16.57 -27.97 0.39
C GLU A 60 -15.63 -28.86 -0.45
N SER A 61 -14.63 -28.19 -1.05
CA SER A 61 -13.28 -28.73 -1.22
C SER A 61 -12.56 -28.89 0.14
N LEU A 62 -11.44 -29.62 0.14
CA LEU A 62 -10.47 -29.88 1.24
C LEU A 62 -9.92 -28.65 2.03
N SER A 63 -10.59 -27.50 1.98
CA SER A 63 -10.18 -26.18 2.46
C SER A 63 -11.11 -25.57 3.52
N SER A 64 -12.23 -26.20 3.91
CA SER A 64 -13.05 -25.64 5.01
C SER A 64 -12.36 -25.76 6.36
N ALA A 65 -12.52 -24.73 7.19
CA ALA A 65 -11.99 -24.73 8.55
C ALA A 65 -12.59 -25.87 9.39
N ASP A 66 -13.87 -26.18 9.17
CA ASP A 66 -14.60 -27.26 9.85
C ASP A 66 -14.04 -28.66 9.48
N LEU A 67 -13.82 -28.95 8.19
CA LEU A 67 -13.18 -30.20 7.76
C LEU A 67 -11.73 -30.29 8.22
N GLN A 68 -11.01 -29.16 8.23
CA GLN A 68 -9.64 -29.10 8.70
C GLN A 68 -9.56 -29.39 10.20
N ASP A 69 -10.49 -28.88 11.01
CA ASP A 69 -10.60 -29.17 12.45
C ASP A 69 -10.95 -30.64 12.69
N LEU A 70 -11.99 -31.17 12.04
CA LEU A 70 -12.38 -32.59 12.15
C LEU A 70 -11.23 -33.52 11.77
N ARG A 71 -10.53 -33.24 10.67
CA ARG A 71 -9.35 -33.98 10.22
C ARG A 71 -8.25 -33.95 11.27
N CYS A 72 -7.99 -32.78 11.83
CA CYS A 72 -6.93 -32.64 12.81
C CYS A 72 -7.27 -33.35 14.12
N ARG A 73 -8.52 -33.27 14.59
CA ARG A 73 -9.00 -34.05 15.75
C ARG A 73 -8.91 -35.55 15.52
N HIS A 74 -9.16 -36.01 14.29
CA HIS A 74 -8.97 -37.42 13.91
C HIS A 74 -7.50 -37.85 13.99
N TYR A 75 -6.56 -37.06 13.44
CA TYR A 75 -5.13 -37.40 13.47
C TYR A 75 -4.46 -37.17 14.83
N HIS A 76 -4.98 -36.24 15.64
CA HIS A 76 -4.45 -35.86 16.95
C HIS A 76 -5.52 -35.88 18.04
N PRO A 77 -6.11 -37.06 18.33
CA PRO A 77 -7.21 -37.16 19.30
C PRO A 77 -6.75 -36.81 20.72
N ALA A 78 -5.49 -37.09 21.06
CA ALA A 78 -4.92 -36.83 22.39
C ALA A 78 -4.72 -35.34 22.70
N SER A 79 -4.59 -34.48 21.67
CA SER A 79 -4.40 -33.03 21.82
C SER A 79 -5.59 -32.24 21.26
N ALA A 80 -6.76 -32.87 21.16
CA ALA A 80 -7.97 -32.27 20.61
C ALA A 80 -7.76 -31.58 19.25
N GLY A 81 -6.93 -32.18 18.39
CA GLY A 81 -6.64 -31.68 17.05
C GLY A 81 -5.39 -30.82 16.91
N VAL A 82 -4.65 -30.55 18.00
CA VAL A 82 -3.45 -29.71 17.93
C VAL A 82 -2.23 -30.52 17.49
N GLY A 83 -1.75 -30.27 16.27
CA GLY A 83 -0.51 -30.85 15.73
C GLY A 83 0.75 -30.15 16.23
N GLY A 84 1.88 -30.87 16.24
CA GLY A 84 3.18 -30.35 16.68
C GLY A 84 3.80 -29.32 15.72
N TYR A 85 4.95 -28.74 16.09
CA TYR A 85 5.63 -27.67 15.33
C TYR A 85 5.91 -28.00 13.85
N PHE A 86 6.33 -29.24 13.56
CA PHE A 86 6.61 -29.71 12.20
C PHE A 86 5.41 -30.36 11.51
N ASP A 87 4.21 -30.28 12.10
CA ASP A 87 2.98 -30.76 11.48
C ASP A 87 2.31 -29.64 10.68
N THR A 88 2.62 -29.59 9.39
CA THR A 88 2.07 -28.54 8.52
C THR A 88 0.56 -28.58 8.41
N ARG A 89 -0.08 -29.75 8.54
CA ARG A 89 -1.53 -29.86 8.36
C ARG A 89 -2.31 -29.45 9.59
N CYS A 90 -1.79 -29.69 10.79
CA CYS A 90 -2.53 -29.52 12.03
C CYS A 90 -1.86 -28.63 13.07
N SER A 91 -0.69 -28.05 12.76
CA SER A 91 -0.09 -27.07 13.66
C SER A 91 -0.91 -25.78 13.68
N PRO A 92 -1.29 -25.27 14.86
CA PRO A 92 -1.97 -23.98 15.00
C PRO A 92 -1.03 -22.80 14.69
N LEU A 93 0.28 -23.06 14.63
CA LEU A 93 1.30 -22.07 14.29
C LEU A 93 1.45 -21.86 12.78
N ASN A 94 0.81 -22.70 11.95
CA ASN A 94 0.78 -22.52 10.50
C ASN A 94 -0.32 -21.53 10.12
N PRO A 95 -0.01 -20.37 9.50
CA PRO A 95 -0.99 -19.37 9.09
C PRO A 95 -2.13 -19.94 8.23
N HIS A 96 -1.82 -20.95 7.40
CA HIS A 96 -2.81 -21.61 6.54
C HIS A 96 -3.91 -22.37 7.28
N ASN A 97 -3.70 -22.68 8.57
CA ASN A 97 -4.67 -23.40 9.39
C ASN A 97 -5.54 -22.46 10.23
N ALA A 98 -5.31 -21.14 10.17
CA ALA A 98 -5.98 -20.13 10.98
C ALA A 98 -7.13 -19.41 10.22
N GLY A 99 -7.81 -20.08 9.30
CA GLY A 99 -8.97 -19.52 8.57
C GLY A 99 -8.63 -18.66 7.34
N HIS A 100 -7.35 -18.47 7.02
CA HIS A 100 -6.91 -17.74 5.83
C HIS A 100 -6.05 -18.64 4.93
N GLY A 101 -6.41 -18.75 3.65
CA GLY A 101 -5.76 -19.67 2.70
C GLY A 101 -4.38 -19.23 2.21
N PHE A 102 -4.12 -17.92 2.15
CA PHE A 102 -2.92 -17.32 1.55
C PHE A 102 -2.02 -16.62 2.58
N PHE A 103 -0.71 -16.77 2.43
CA PHE A 103 0.33 -16.11 3.23
C PHE A 103 1.60 -15.93 2.38
N ALA A 104 1.94 -14.68 2.07
CA ALA A 104 3.00 -14.32 1.12
C ALA A 104 4.43 -14.31 1.72
N TYR A 105 4.55 -14.41 3.04
CA TYR A 105 5.84 -14.27 3.74
C TYR A 105 6.36 -15.60 4.25
N GLY A 106 7.61 -15.64 4.69
CA GLY A 106 8.12 -16.78 5.45
C GLY A 106 7.70 -16.69 6.92
N THR A 107 7.59 -17.82 7.60
CA THR A 107 6.99 -17.86 8.95
C THR A 107 7.91 -17.39 10.06
N PHE A 108 9.20 -17.19 9.80
CA PHE A 108 10.17 -16.89 10.86
C PHE A 108 9.83 -15.62 11.68
N PRO A 109 9.59 -14.43 11.06
CA PRO A 109 9.27 -13.23 11.83
C PRO A 109 7.96 -13.36 12.63
N LEU A 110 6.97 -14.07 12.07
CA LEU A 110 5.70 -14.32 12.72
C LEU A 110 5.90 -15.21 13.96
N LEU A 111 6.65 -16.31 13.82
CA LEU A 111 6.97 -17.21 14.94
C LEU A 111 7.80 -16.51 16.00
N LEU A 112 8.74 -15.64 15.60
CA LEU A 112 9.52 -14.82 16.51
C LEU A 112 8.63 -13.89 17.34
N ALA A 113 7.68 -13.19 16.70
CA ALA A 113 6.72 -12.34 17.39
C ALA A 113 5.85 -13.16 18.34
N ARG A 114 5.28 -14.27 17.86
CA ARG A 114 4.41 -15.15 18.66
C ARG A 114 5.11 -15.71 19.90
N PHE A 115 6.27 -16.34 19.72
CA PHE A 115 7.02 -16.91 20.84
C PHE A 115 7.60 -15.84 21.76
N GLY A 116 7.95 -14.67 21.21
CA GLY A 116 8.35 -13.51 22.00
C GLY A 116 7.23 -13.04 22.92
N SER A 117 6.00 -12.91 22.40
CA SER A 117 4.83 -12.56 23.21
C SER A 117 4.57 -13.59 24.31
N GLU A 118 4.62 -14.88 23.99
CA GLU A 118 4.43 -15.95 24.97
C GLU A 118 5.52 -15.97 26.05
N PHE A 119 6.78 -15.77 25.66
CA PHE A 119 7.91 -15.71 26.58
C PHE A 119 7.79 -14.53 27.55
N ILE A 120 7.49 -13.33 27.04
CA ILE A 120 7.38 -12.15 27.89
C ILE A 120 6.19 -12.31 28.84
N ARG A 121 5.03 -12.77 28.35
CA ARG A 121 3.85 -13.05 29.18
C ARG A 121 4.18 -13.99 30.35
N GLY A 122 4.89 -15.08 30.07
CA GLY A 122 5.31 -16.03 31.11
C GLY A 122 6.40 -15.50 32.05
N ALA A 123 7.19 -14.52 31.63
CA ALA A 123 8.24 -13.91 32.46
C ALA A 123 7.72 -12.80 33.38
N THR A 124 6.62 -12.14 33.01
CA THR A 124 6.07 -11.00 33.78
C THR A 124 4.92 -11.36 34.69
N ASP A 125 4.36 -12.58 34.62
CA ASP A 125 3.09 -12.98 35.29
C ASP A 125 1.96 -11.96 35.09
N ALA A 126 2.05 -11.20 34.00
CA ALA A 126 1.23 -10.03 33.75
C ALA A 126 0.25 -10.38 32.63
N ASP A 127 -1.04 -10.38 32.98
CA ASP A 127 -2.14 -10.58 32.03
C ASP A 127 -2.45 -9.25 31.31
N LEU A 128 -1.41 -8.68 30.68
CA LEU A 128 -1.49 -7.41 29.97
C LEU A 128 -2.03 -7.64 28.56
N LEU A 129 -2.96 -6.77 28.13
CA LEU A 129 -3.52 -6.74 26.78
C LEU A 129 -2.43 -6.67 25.68
N PHE A 130 -1.23 -6.20 26.00
CA PHE A 130 -0.10 -6.20 25.07
C PHE A 130 0.29 -7.60 24.57
N PHE A 131 -0.01 -8.67 25.32
CA PHE A 131 0.32 -10.05 24.94
C PHE A 131 -0.84 -10.83 24.32
N ASP A 132 -2.00 -10.19 24.13
CA ASP A 132 -3.11 -10.76 23.38
C ASP A 132 -2.88 -10.64 21.85
N PHE A 133 -3.84 -11.13 21.06
CA PHE A 133 -3.78 -11.05 19.59
C PHE A 133 -3.70 -9.59 19.08
N GLN A 134 -4.39 -8.67 19.74
CA GLN A 134 -4.39 -7.25 19.41
C GLN A 134 -3.08 -6.58 19.79
N GLY A 135 -2.39 -7.00 20.85
CA GLY A 135 -1.12 -6.41 21.33
C GLY A 135 0.15 -6.98 20.71
N GLY A 136 0.11 -8.20 20.15
CA GLY A 136 1.30 -8.90 19.61
C GLY A 136 2.09 -8.14 18.53
N HIS A 137 1.46 -7.19 17.83
CA HIS A 137 2.14 -6.32 16.86
C HIS A 137 3.19 -5.41 17.53
N LEU A 138 3.02 -5.03 18.80
CA LEU A 138 3.97 -4.19 19.52
C LEU A 138 5.25 -4.97 19.92
N VAL A 139 5.13 -6.25 20.27
CA VAL A 139 6.29 -7.16 20.41
C VAL A 139 7.07 -7.24 19.09
N TRP A 140 6.35 -7.38 17.97
CA TRP A 140 6.97 -7.40 16.64
C TRP A 140 7.68 -6.08 16.31
N ARG A 141 7.07 -4.92 16.62
CA ARG A 141 7.76 -3.61 16.50
C ARG A 141 9.05 -3.58 17.33
N GLY A 142 9.00 -4.08 18.57
CA GLY A 142 10.18 -4.21 19.44
C GLY A 142 11.29 -5.05 18.80
N PHE A 143 10.98 -6.20 18.21
CA PHE A 143 11.97 -6.98 17.46
C PHE A 143 12.49 -6.25 16.22
N SER A 144 11.64 -5.56 15.47
CA SER A 144 12.06 -4.81 14.28
C SER A 144 13.09 -3.74 14.65
N MET A 145 12.85 -3.00 15.72
CA MET A 145 13.81 -2.06 16.31
C MET A 145 15.12 -2.74 16.72
N ILE A 146 15.06 -3.85 17.47
CA ILE A 146 16.25 -4.57 17.94
C ILE A 146 17.11 -5.04 16.75
N PHE A 147 16.49 -5.68 15.76
CA PHE A 147 17.19 -6.22 14.59
C PHE A 147 17.76 -5.10 13.71
N ASP A 148 17.12 -3.93 13.63
CA ASP A 148 17.68 -2.78 12.92
C ASP A 148 18.89 -2.17 13.66
N ILE A 149 18.82 -2.04 15.00
CA ILE A 149 19.98 -1.63 15.82
C ILE A 149 21.15 -2.60 15.65
N LEU A 150 20.88 -3.91 15.66
CA LEU A 150 21.90 -4.91 15.40
C LEU A 150 22.49 -4.78 13.98
N SER A 151 21.67 -4.39 12.99
CA SER A 151 22.14 -4.13 11.63
C SER A 151 23.17 -3.00 11.61
N ILE A 152 22.95 -1.91 12.34
CA ILE A 152 23.93 -0.80 12.49
C ILE A 152 25.28 -1.34 12.98
N LEU A 153 25.28 -2.21 13.99
CA LEU A 153 26.50 -2.80 14.55
C LEU A 153 27.23 -3.69 13.53
N VAL A 154 26.49 -4.48 12.75
CA VAL A 154 27.10 -5.32 11.71
C VAL A 154 27.61 -4.48 10.53
N VAL A 155 26.89 -3.43 10.12
CA VAL A 155 27.35 -2.46 9.11
C VAL A 155 28.66 -1.81 9.54
N PHE A 156 28.74 -1.36 10.80
CA PHE A 156 29.99 -0.88 11.40
C PHE A 156 31.11 -1.93 11.28
N ALA A 157 30.82 -3.18 11.67
CA ALA A 157 31.80 -4.26 11.66
C ALA A 157 32.29 -4.58 10.25
N ILE A 158 31.43 -4.55 9.23
CA ILE A 158 31.81 -4.74 7.82
C ILE A 158 32.76 -3.62 7.39
N GLY A 159 32.37 -2.35 7.55
CA GLY A 159 33.19 -1.21 7.14
C GLY A 159 34.54 -1.16 7.88
N ALA A 160 34.51 -1.43 9.20
CA ALA A 160 35.71 -1.51 10.04
C ALA A 160 36.66 -2.62 9.59
N ARG A 161 36.11 -3.74 9.14
CA ARG A 161 36.89 -4.93 8.81
C ARG A 161 37.47 -4.92 7.41
N ILE A 162 36.74 -4.40 6.42
CA ILE A 162 37.25 -4.25 5.05
C ILE A 162 38.29 -3.14 5.02
N HIS A 163 38.01 -2.01 5.67
CA HIS A 163 38.87 -0.84 5.64
C HIS A 163 39.42 -0.50 7.03
N ASN A 164 38.67 0.27 7.83
CA ASN A 164 39.10 0.75 9.14
C ASN A 164 37.89 1.30 9.93
N ARG A 165 38.10 1.54 11.24
CA ARG A 165 37.04 2.00 12.16
C ARG A 165 36.28 3.25 11.70
N TRP A 166 36.91 4.18 10.98
CA TRP A 166 36.25 5.40 10.52
C TRP A 166 35.26 5.11 9.40
N VAL A 167 35.61 4.24 8.46
CA VAL A 167 34.66 3.78 7.44
C VAL A 167 33.48 3.05 8.10
N GLY A 168 33.76 2.24 9.12
CA GLY A 168 32.70 1.61 9.92
C GLY A 168 31.77 2.61 10.59
N LEU A 169 32.33 3.62 11.27
CA LEU A 169 31.53 4.66 11.95
C LEU A 169 30.68 5.47 10.96
N MET A 170 31.26 5.87 9.83
CA MET A 170 30.55 6.62 8.80
C MET A 170 29.43 5.78 8.17
N ALA A 171 29.69 4.50 7.90
CA ALA A 171 28.67 3.59 7.38
C ALA A 171 27.52 3.38 8.39
N ALA A 172 27.84 3.19 9.66
CA ALA A 172 26.83 3.10 10.72
C ALA A 172 25.99 4.37 10.84
N ALA A 173 26.64 5.55 10.76
CA ALA A 173 25.94 6.84 10.79
C ALA A 173 25.00 7.03 9.58
N PHE A 174 25.44 6.68 8.38
CA PHE A 174 24.58 6.73 7.19
C PHE A 174 23.39 5.80 7.27
N TYR A 175 23.58 4.55 7.71
CA TYR A 175 22.48 3.59 7.86
C TYR A 175 21.50 4.06 8.95
N ALA A 176 22.00 4.48 10.11
CA ALA A 176 21.19 4.92 11.24
C ALA A 176 20.35 6.17 10.94
N ALA A 177 20.79 7.00 9.99
CA ALA A 177 20.10 8.22 9.58
C ALA A 177 19.23 8.03 8.32
N ALA A 178 19.13 6.83 7.76
CA ALA A 178 18.36 6.57 6.55
C ALA A 178 16.85 6.48 6.86
N PRO A 179 15.99 7.35 6.27
CA PRO A 179 14.56 7.38 6.57
C PRO A 179 13.85 6.04 6.42
N LEU A 180 14.14 5.27 5.35
CA LEU A 180 13.51 3.96 5.15
C LEU A 180 13.89 2.96 6.26
N ALA A 181 15.14 2.98 6.75
CA ALA A 181 15.56 2.13 7.85
C ALA A 181 14.85 2.52 9.15
N ILE A 182 14.77 3.82 9.44
CA ILE A 182 14.02 4.37 10.58
C ILE A 182 12.56 3.93 10.51
N GLN A 183 11.90 4.09 9.37
CA GLN A 183 10.49 3.68 9.19
C GLN A 183 10.30 2.18 9.45
N LYS A 184 11.12 1.33 8.84
CA LYS A 184 10.95 -0.12 8.98
C LYS A 184 11.35 -0.63 10.37
N ALA A 185 12.13 0.14 11.14
CA ALA A 185 12.36 -0.11 12.56
C ALA A 185 11.13 0.20 13.43
N HIS A 186 10.31 1.19 13.04
CA HIS A 186 9.06 1.53 13.74
C HIS A 186 7.92 0.56 13.44
N PHE A 187 7.95 -0.15 12.31
CA PHE A 187 6.86 -1.05 11.91
C PHE A 187 7.11 -2.50 12.35
N GLY A 188 6.04 -3.21 12.72
CA GLY A 188 6.07 -4.66 12.94
C GLY A 188 6.05 -5.41 11.61
N THR A 189 7.16 -5.38 10.87
CA THR A 189 7.25 -6.00 9.53
C THR A 189 8.40 -7.00 9.42
N VAL A 190 8.36 -7.81 8.37
CA VAL A 190 9.44 -8.75 8.06
C VAL A 190 10.74 -8.08 7.59
N ASN A 191 10.70 -6.79 7.22
CA ASN A 191 11.77 -6.14 6.46
C ASN A 191 13.05 -5.88 7.28
N ALA A 192 12.92 -5.32 8.49
CA ALA A 192 14.06 -5.03 9.36
C ALA A 192 14.77 -6.32 9.79
N ILE A 193 13.99 -7.32 10.21
CA ILE A 193 14.49 -8.64 10.62
C ILE A 193 15.23 -9.33 9.46
N ALA A 194 14.63 -9.37 8.27
CA ALA A 194 15.26 -9.99 7.11
C ALA A 194 16.55 -9.27 6.68
N SER A 195 16.55 -7.93 6.74
CA SER A 195 17.70 -7.09 6.36
C SER A 195 18.89 -7.30 7.31
N PHE A 196 18.66 -7.50 8.61
CA PHE A 196 19.72 -7.88 9.54
C PHE A 196 20.43 -9.16 9.11
N PHE A 197 19.67 -10.21 8.78
CA PHE A 197 20.26 -11.49 8.38
C PHE A 197 21.00 -11.39 7.04
N VAL A 198 20.56 -10.50 6.13
CA VAL A 198 21.31 -10.17 4.92
C VAL A 198 22.65 -9.53 5.27
N VAL A 199 22.67 -8.48 6.10
CA VAL A 199 23.93 -7.81 6.48
C VAL A 199 24.86 -8.76 7.25
N LEU A 200 24.31 -9.63 8.11
CA LEU A 200 25.07 -10.67 8.80
C LEU A 200 25.69 -11.69 7.81
N ALA A 201 24.92 -12.14 6.82
CA ALA A 201 25.43 -13.00 5.76
C ALA A 201 26.52 -12.29 4.94
N LEU A 202 26.35 -11.01 4.60
CA LEU A 202 27.38 -10.23 3.91
C LEU A 202 28.66 -10.12 4.74
N TYR A 203 28.56 -9.91 6.06
CA TYR A 203 29.71 -9.95 6.96
C TYR A 203 30.42 -11.30 6.88
N CYS A 204 29.69 -12.42 6.96
CA CYS A 204 30.25 -13.76 6.83
C CYS A 204 30.89 -13.99 5.45
N ALA A 205 30.27 -13.54 4.35
CA ALA A 205 30.80 -13.65 2.99
C ALA A 205 32.11 -12.88 2.83
N VAL A 206 32.17 -11.62 3.29
CA VAL A 206 33.39 -10.81 3.32
C VAL A 206 34.50 -11.51 4.10
N ARG A 207 34.18 -12.07 5.27
CA ARG A 207 35.15 -12.80 6.10
C ARG A 207 35.59 -14.10 5.43
N ALA A 208 34.70 -14.79 4.74
CA ALA A 208 35.00 -16.01 3.99
C ALA A 208 35.92 -15.69 2.80
N GLN A 209 35.66 -14.61 2.07
CA GLN A 209 36.52 -14.11 1.00
C GLN A 209 37.92 -13.76 1.50
N GLN A 210 38.06 -13.25 2.73
CA GLN A 210 39.36 -12.89 3.31
C GLN A 210 40.15 -14.06 3.90
N ARG A 211 39.48 -15.05 4.51
CA ARG A 211 40.15 -16.11 5.32
C ARG A 211 39.85 -17.54 4.87
N GLY A 212 38.82 -17.75 4.06
CA GLY A 212 38.39 -19.07 3.55
C GLY A 212 38.05 -20.10 4.64
N ARG A 213 37.66 -19.69 5.86
CA ARG A 213 37.37 -20.62 6.97
C ARG A 213 36.00 -21.28 6.77
N LEU A 214 35.94 -22.60 6.91
CA LEU A 214 34.70 -23.40 6.72
C LEU A 214 33.54 -22.95 7.62
N VAL A 215 33.83 -22.59 8.88
CA VAL A 215 32.81 -22.08 9.82
C VAL A 215 32.10 -20.82 9.27
N LEU A 216 32.81 -19.97 8.52
CA LEU A 216 32.19 -18.75 7.96
C LEU A 216 31.21 -19.08 6.84
N TYR A 217 31.45 -20.16 6.09
CA TYR A 217 30.48 -20.65 5.11
C TYR A 217 29.23 -21.21 5.79
N PHE A 218 29.40 -22.00 6.85
CA PHE A 218 28.27 -22.52 7.63
C PHE A 218 27.44 -21.38 8.25
N LEU A 219 28.09 -20.40 8.89
CA LEU A 219 27.42 -19.22 9.47
C LEU A 219 26.76 -18.34 8.40
N PHE A 220 27.40 -18.17 7.23
CA PHE A 220 26.75 -17.55 6.08
C PHE A 220 25.47 -18.31 5.71
N GLY A 221 25.55 -19.63 5.64
CA GLY A 221 24.43 -20.52 5.36
C GLY A 221 23.27 -20.26 6.31
N ILE A 222 23.51 -20.33 7.62
CA ILE A 222 22.51 -20.05 8.66
C ILE A 222 21.87 -18.67 8.43
N ALA A 223 22.66 -17.60 8.32
CA ALA A 223 22.14 -16.25 8.11
C ALA A 223 21.32 -16.13 6.81
N CYS A 224 21.78 -16.74 5.71
CA CYS A 224 21.05 -16.78 4.45
C CYS A 224 19.72 -17.54 4.59
N GLY A 225 19.72 -18.68 5.27
CA GLY A 225 18.50 -19.46 5.54
C GLY A 225 17.48 -18.70 6.37
N MET A 226 17.93 -17.94 7.38
CA MET A 226 17.09 -17.04 8.18
C MET A 226 16.48 -15.93 7.33
N ALA A 227 17.28 -15.27 6.48
CA ALA A 227 16.80 -14.24 5.57
C ALA A 227 15.71 -14.78 4.62
N VAL A 228 15.95 -15.95 4.02
CA VAL A 228 14.99 -16.62 3.12
C VAL A 228 13.75 -17.11 3.87
N ALA A 229 13.88 -17.53 5.14
CA ALA A 229 12.77 -17.89 6.01
C ALA A 229 11.94 -16.68 6.46
N SER A 230 12.43 -15.45 6.29
CA SER A 230 11.62 -14.22 6.39
C SER A 230 10.97 -13.89 5.06
N ARG A 231 11.74 -13.90 3.97
CA ARG A 231 11.26 -13.59 2.63
C ARG A 231 12.01 -14.36 1.56
N ILE A 232 11.27 -15.07 0.72
CA ILE A 232 11.84 -15.91 -0.34
C ILE A 232 12.63 -15.11 -1.38
N ASN A 233 12.29 -13.83 -1.57
CA ASN A 233 12.97 -12.95 -2.52
C ASN A 233 14.43 -12.66 -2.12
N LEU A 234 14.90 -13.09 -0.94
CA LEU A 234 16.31 -12.95 -0.54
C LEU A 234 17.19 -14.14 -0.97
N ALA A 235 16.63 -15.14 -1.65
CA ALA A 235 17.37 -16.30 -2.15
C ALA A 235 18.61 -15.97 -3.02
N PRO A 236 18.63 -14.89 -3.85
CA PRO A 236 19.82 -14.52 -4.63
C PRO A 236 21.08 -14.24 -3.79
N LEU A 237 20.93 -14.02 -2.48
CA LEU A 237 22.05 -13.85 -1.54
C LEU A 237 23.04 -15.02 -1.59
N ALA A 238 22.56 -16.24 -1.86
CA ALA A 238 23.42 -17.41 -2.03
C ALA A 238 24.49 -17.23 -3.13
N GLY A 239 24.23 -16.41 -4.16
CA GLY A 239 25.23 -16.09 -5.19
C GLY A 239 26.47 -15.40 -4.64
N VAL A 240 26.34 -14.62 -3.56
CA VAL A 240 27.45 -13.86 -2.96
C VAL A 240 28.51 -14.80 -2.35
N ILE A 241 28.08 -15.87 -1.68
CA ILE A 241 29.04 -16.85 -1.12
C ILE A 241 29.70 -17.68 -2.20
N VAL A 242 28.99 -17.96 -3.31
CA VAL A 242 29.57 -18.63 -4.49
C VAL A 242 30.68 -17.79 -5.09
N VAL A 243 30.48 -16.48 -5.29
CA VAL A 243 31.53 -15.58 -5.75
C VAL A 243 32.69 -15.50 -4.76
N SER A 244 32.40 -15.47 -3.46
CA SER A 244 33.44 -15.43 -2.41
C SER A 244 34.31 -16.70 -2.41
N ALA A 245 33.68 -17.87 -2.62
CA ALA A 245 34.35 -19.16 -2.77
C ALA A 245 35.18 -19.21 -4.07
N ALA A 246 34.61 -18.76 -5.18
CA ALA A 246 35.31 -18.71 -6.47
C ALA A 246 36.55 -17.82 -6.40
N PHE A 247 36.44 -16.65 -5.76
CA PHE A 247 37.58 -15.77 -5.52
C PHE A 247 38.69 -16.48 -4.72
N GLN A 248 38.32 -17.19 -3.64
CA GLN A 248 39.29 -17.96 -2.84
C GLN A 248 39.85 -19.20 -3.56
N ALA A 249 39.17 -19.68 -4.60
CA ALA A 249 39.65 -20.76 -5.45
C ALA A 249 40.60 -20.28 -6.55
N MET A 250 40.70 -18.96 -6.84
CA MET A 250 41.55 -18.42 -7.91
C MET A 250 43.01 -18.91 -7.88
N PRO A 251 43.69 -19.05 -6.73
CA PRO A 251 45.06 -19.56 -6.69
C PRO A 251 45.20 -20.99 -7.25
N ALA A 252 44.13 -21.79 -7.28
CA ALA A 252 44.15 -23.12 -7.87
C ALA A 252 44.45 -23.12 -9.39
N PHE A 253 44.30 -21.98 -10.06
CA PHE A 253 44.70 -21.81 -11.46
C PHE A 253 46.18 -21.44 -11.64
N ASP A 254 46.94 -21.20 -10.56
CA ASP A 254 48.37 -20.89 -10.66
C ASP A 254 49.16 -22.15 -11.10
N PRO A 255 49.82 -22.12 -12.27
CA PRO A 255 50.60 -23.25 -12.77
C PRO A 255 51.80 -23.62 -11.86
N ARG A 256 52.19 -22.76 -10.92
CA ARG A 256 53.31 -22.99 -9.99
C ARG A 256 52.96 -23.90 -8.81
N LEU A 257 51.68 -24.04 -8.47
CA LEU A 257 51.23 -24.89 -7.36
C LEU A 257 51.19 -26.36 -7.77
N SER A 258 51.49 -27.27 -6.83
CA SER A 258 51.37 -28.72 -7.07
C SER A 258 49.91 -29.14 -7.25
N ARG A 259 49.67 -30.26 -7.95
CA ARG A 259 48.31 -30.79 -8.17
C ARG A 259 47.56 -31.01 -6.85
N ASN A 260 48.23 -31.51 -5.82
CA ASN A 260 47.65 -31.76 -4.49
C ASN A 260 47.26 -30.44 -3.80
N GLN A 261 48.07 -29.39 -3.92
CA GLN A 261 47.75 -28.06 -3.36
C GLN A 261 46.54 -27.44 -4.06
N ARG A 262 46.48 -27.51 -5.40
CA ARG A 262 45.32 -27.02 -6.16
C ARG A 262 44.04 -27.77 -5.78
N GLN A 263 44.11 -29.10 -5.71
CA GLN A 263 42.98 -29.93 -5.27
C GLN A 263 42.53 -29.58 -3.85
N SER A 264 43.45 -29.41 -2.91
CA SER A 264 43.13 -29.02 -1.53
C SER A 264 42.37 -27.69 -1.45
N ILE A 265 42.79 -26.69 -2.24
CA ILE A 265 42.12 -25.38 -2.31
C ILE A 265 40.68 -25.55 -2.83
N VAL A 266 40.51 -26.25 -3.95
CA VAL A 266 39.19 -26.46 -4.58
C VAL A 266 38.27 -27.26 -3.67
N VAL A 267 38.74 -28.40 -3.14
CA VAL A 267 37.97 -29.24 -2.21
C VAL A 267 37.51 -28.43 -1.01
N ARG A 268 38.40 -27.62 -0.42
CA ARG A 268 38.03 -26.77 0.72
C ARG A 268 36.91 -25.77 0.37
N GLN A 269 36.95 -25.14 -0.81
CA GLN A 269 35.88 -24.21 -1.19
C GLN A 269 34.57 -24.95 -1.50
N LEU A 270 34.63 -26.11 -2.15
CA LEU A 270 33.45 -26.96 -2.38
C LEU A 270 32.84 -27.45 -1.06
N THR A 271 33.65 -27.91 -0.10
CA THR A 271 33.20 -28.26 1.25
C THR A 271 32.60 -27.03 1.95
N GLY A 272 33.19 -25.85 1.77
CA GLY A 272 32.62 -24.60 2.25
C GLY A 272 31.22 -24.36 1.71
N LEU A 273 31.03 -24.45 0.39
CA LEU A 273 29.73 -24.26 -0.25
C LEU A 273 28.70 -25.30 0.19
N LEU A 274 29.09 -26.56 0.36
CA LEU A 274 28.22 -27.60 0.90
C LEU A 274 27.79 -27.29 2.34
N LEU A 275 28.72 -26.80 3.19
CA LEU A 275 28.39 -26.37 4.54
C LEU A 275 27.50 -25.13 4.57
N ALA A 276 27.66 -24.20 3.62
CA ALA A 276 26.76 -23.07 3.46
C ALA A 276 25.35 -23.52 3.07
N GLY A 277 25.23 -24.41 2.08
CA GLY A 277 23.95 -24.99 1.67
C GLY A 277 23.27 -25.76 2.82
N PHE A 278 24.03 -26.57 3.55
CA PHE A 278 23.54 -27.29 4.71
C PHE A 278 23.06 -26.36 5.83
N GLY A 279 23.84 -25.32 6.17
CA GLY A 279 23.45 -24.31 7.15
C GLY A 279 22.17 -23.56 6.74
N ALA A 280 22.07 -23.16 5.46
CA ALA A 280 20.90 -22.48 4.93
C ALA A 280 19.65 -23.36 4.98
N PHE A 281 19.79 -24.62 4.55
CA PHE A 281 18.70 -25.60 4.61
C PHE A 281 18.26 -25.85 6.05
N LEU A 282 19.20 -26.04 7.00
CA LEU A 282 18.88 -26.28 8.40
C LEU A 282 18.10 -25.11 9.01
N ALA A 283 18.57 -23.87 8.81
CA ALA A 283 17.87 -22.68 9.28
C ALA A 283 16.49 -22.53 8.63
N PHE A 284 16.40 -22.66 7.30
CA PHE A 284 15.13 -22.58 6.59
C PHE A 284 14.13 -23.66 7.02
N ARG A 285 14.59 -24.90 7.21
CA ARG A 285 13.76 -26.02 7.66
C ARG A 285 13.19 -25.80 9.05
N ILE A 286 13.98 -25.22 9.96
CA ILE A 286 13.57 -24.95 11.34
C ILE A 286 12.62 -23.76 11.39
N PHE A 287 12.93 -22.66 10.72
CA PHE A 287 12.22 -21.39 10.91
C PHE A 287 11.16 -21.09 9.84
N ASN A 288 11.09 -21.90 8.77
CA ASN A 288 10.00 -21.94 7.82
C ASN A 288 9.46 -23.37 7.63
N PRO A 289 8.99 -24.03 8.71
CA PRO A 289 8.71 -25.46 8.68
C PRO A 289 7.55 -25.85 7.75
N TYR A 290 6.64 -24.92 7.49
CA TYR A 290 5.41 -25.14 6.71
C TYR A 290 5.59 -25.02 5.20
N ALA A 291 6.81 -24.67 4.75
CA ALA A 291 7.22 -24.86 3.36
C ALA A 291 7.30 -26.35 2.98
N PHE A 292 7.29 -27.24 3.97
CA PHE A 292 7.37 -28.69 3.81
C PHE A 292 6.08 -29.36 4.25
N SER A 293 5.77 -30.55 3.74
CA SER A 293 4.51 -31.26 3.99
C SER A 293 4.36 -31.75 5.43
N GLY A 294 5.49 -32.04 6.10
CA GLY A 294 5.49 -32.71 7.40
C GLY A 294 4.78 -34.07 7.37
N PRO A 295 4.45 -34.64 8.54
CA PRO A 295 4.90 -34.22 9.86
C PRO A 295 6.38 -34.57 10.13
N GLY A 296 6.97 -33.91 11.12
CA GLY A 296 8.32 -34.23 11.62
C GLY A 296 9.47 -33.57 10.85
N LEU A 297 10.65 -33.51 11.48
CA LEU A 297 11.82 -32.80 10.94
C LEU A 297 12.26 -33.32 9.55
N PHE A 298 12.09 -34.63 9.30
CA PHE A 298 12.48 -35.31 8.07
C PHE A 298 11.38 -35.40 7.00
N GLY A 299 10.19 -34.84 7.25
CA GLY A 299 9.15 -34.68 6.23
C GLY A 299 9.50 -33.57 5.26
N LEU A 300 10.44 -33.82 4.36
CA LEU A 300 11.12 -32.82 3.50
C LEU A 300 10.46 -32.60 2.12
N LEU A 301 9.34 -33.27 1.85
CA LEU A 301 8.60 -32.98 0.62
C LEU A 301 8.04 -31.55 0.69
N PRO A 302 8.14 -30.75 -0.38
CA PRO A 302 7.52 -29.42 -0.41
C PRO A 302 6.02 -29.48 -0.15
N ASN A 303 5.50 -28.50 0.59
CA ASN A 303 4.07 -28.35 0.80
C ASN A 303 3.40 -27.74 -0.45
N GLU A 304 2.39 -28.41 -0.99
CA GLU A 304 1.62 -27.94 -2.15
C GLU A 304 0.97 -26.57 -1.91
N ARG A 305 0.44 -26.31 -0.70
CA ARG A 305 -0.15 -25.00 -0.36
C ARG A 305 0.90 -23.88 -0.41
N TRP A 306 2.12 -24.16 0.02
CA TRP A 306 3.22 -23.21 -0.04
C TRP A 306 3.70 -22.95 -1.47
N ILE A 307 3.78 -23.99 -2.31
CA ILE A 307 4.09 -23.85 -3.75
C ILE A 307 3.02 -23.00 -4.44
N ALA A 308 1.74 -23.24 -4.15
CA ALA A 308 0.64 -22.45 -4.70
C ALA A 308 0.78 -20.96 -4.34
N ASN A 309 1.06 -20.64 -3.07
CA ASN A 309 1.32 -19.26 -2.66
C ASN A 309 2.55 -18.65 -3.36
N LEU A 310 3.61 -19.42 -3.58
CA LEU A 310 4.77 -18.93 -4.32
C LEU A 310 4.43 -18.63 -5.79
N ALA A 311 3.62 -19.47 -6.42
CA ALA A 311 3.15 -19.24 -7.78
C ALA A 311 2.27 -17.98 -7.86
N GLU A 312 1.37 -17.80 -6.89
CA GLU A 312 0.52 -16.61 -6.77
C GLU A 312 1.34 -15.34 -6.51
N ALA A 313 2.26 -15.37 -5.54
CA ALA A 313 3.18 -14.26 -5.27
C ALA A 313 4.07 -13.95 -6.49
N GLY A 314 4.50 -14.97 -7.23
CA GLY A 314 5.23 -14.83 -8.49
C GLY A 314 4.42 -14.12 -9.57
N ARG A 315 3.12 -14.45 -9.71
CA ARG A 315 2.20 -13.73 -10.61
C ARG A 315 2.05 -12.26 -10.22
N GLY A 316 1.92 -11.96 -8.92
CA GLY A 316 1.88 -10.59 -8.41
C GLY A 316 3.18 -9.83 -8.69
N ALA A 317 4.34 -10.44 -8.47
CA ALA A 317 5.65 -9.82 -8.75
C ALA A 317 5.90 -9.58 -10.26
N ALA A 318 5.24 -10.34 -11.13
CA ALA A 318 5.28 -10.18 -12.57
C ALA A 318 4.25 -9.14 -13.11
N GLY A 319 3.39 -8.58 -12.25
CA GLY A 319 2.35 -7.63 -12.65
C GLY A 319 1.07 -8.25 -13.19
N HIS A 320 0.94 -9.58 -13.17
CA HIS A 320 -0.26 -10.30 -13.65
C HIS A 320 -1.43 -10.31 -12.64
N GLN A 321 -1.29 -9.57 -11.54
CA GLN A 321 -2.38 -9.26 -10.62
C GLN A 321 -2.63 -7.77 -10.73
N ASP A 322 -3.82 -7.41 -11.17
CA ASP A 322 -4.19 -6.01 -11.35
C ASP A 322 -5.11 -5.60 -10.20
N ALA A 323 -4.54 -4.82 -9.27
CA ALA A 323 -5.18 -4.42 -8.02
C ALA A 323 -4.64 -3.04 -7.60
N PRO A 324 -5.35 -2.28 -6.75
CA PRO A 324 -5.03 -0.88 -6.45
C PRO A 324 -3.57 -0.57 -6.14
N PRO A 325 -2.84 -1.35 -5.31
CA PRO A 325 -1.44 -1.06 -5.01
C PRO A 325 -0.50 -1.11 -6.23
N ASN A 326 -0.92 -1.77 -7.32
CA ASN A 326 -0.09 -1.98 -8.51
C ASN A 326 -0.29 -0.89 -9.59
N TRP A 327 -1.33 -0.06 -9.48
CA TRP A 327 -1.69 0.95 -10.48
C TRP A 327 -0.70 2.10 -10.53
N GLN A 328 -0.11 2.46 -9.39
CA GLN A 328 0.87 3.54 -9.27
C GLN A 328 2.09 3.39 -10.18
N TRP A 329 2.48 2.18 -10.59
CA TRP A 329 3.73 1.96 -11.35
C TRP A 329 3.56 2.05 -12.87
N VAL A 330 2.34 2.29 -13.36
CA VAL A 330 2.07 2.48 -14.80
C VAL A 330 2.88 3.67 -15.33
N ALA A 331 3.46 3.49 -16.52
CA ALA A 331 4.24 4.49 -17.25
C ALA A 331 5.53 4.95 -16.54
N ARG A 332 6.07 4.14 -15.62
CA ARG A 332 7.31 4.46 -14.89
C ARG A 332 8.47 3.62 -15.40
N SER A 333 9.60 4.28 -15.67
CA SER A 333 10.81 3.60 -16.13
C SER A 333 11.42 2.73 -15.02
N PRO A 334 11.55 1.41 -15.22
CA PRO A 334 12.22 0.53 -14.27
C PRO A 334 13.64 1.01 -13.99
N PHE A 335 14.15 0.76 -12.78
CA PHE A 335 15.42 1.27 -12.24
C PHE A 335 15.52 2.78 -12.04
N VAL A 336 15.05 3.62 -12.97
CA VAL A 336 15.11 5.09 -12.84
C VAL A 336 14.22 5.53 -11.69
N TYR A 337 12.95 5.10 -11.72
CA TYR A 337 11.97 5.37 -10.68
C TYR A 337 12.48 4.91 -9.30
N ILE A 338 12.90 3.65 -9.20
CA ILE A 338 13.42 3.06 -7.96
C ILE A 338 14.67 3.80 -7.48
N THR A 339 15.61 4.13 -8.37
CA THR A 339 16.85 4.81 -7.96
C THR A 339 16.55 6.22 -7.48
N ARG A 340 15.66 6.96 -8.14
CA ARG A 340 15.18 8.29 -7.69
C ARG A 340 14.67 8.20 -6.25
N ASP A 341 13.77 7.26 -6.01
CA ASP A 341 13.14 7.05 -4.71
C ASP A 341 14.11 6.68 -3.60
N LEU A 342 15.02 5.76 -3.89
CA LEU A 342 16.08 5.40 -2.96
C LEU A 342 17.02 6.56 -2.66
N LEU A 343 17.29 7.44 -3.63
CA LEU A 343 18.19 8.59 -3.47
C LEU A 343 17.54 9.73 -2.70
N PHE A 344 16.30 10.12 -3.01
CA PHE A 344 15.66 11.28 -2.39
C PHE A 344 15.07 10.95 -1.01
N TRP A 345 14.25 9.89 -0.94
CA TRP A 345 13.43 9.60 0.23
C TRP A 345 14.03 8.50 1.09
N GLY A 346 14.46 7.40 0.45
CA GLY A 346 14.89 6.20 1.16
C GLY A 346 16.21 6.35 1.94
N MET A 347 17.30 6.69 1.26
CA MET A 347 18.64 6.89 1.85
C MET A 347 18.92 8.37 2.15
N GLY A 348 18.27 9.28 1.45
CA GLY A 348 18.61 10.70 1.43
C GLY A 348 19.77 11.02 0.48
N LEU A 349 19.74 12.22 -0.11
CA LEU A 349 20.57 12.59 -1.26
C LEU A 349 22.08 12.39 -1.02
N SER A 350 22.58 12.75 0.17
CA SER A 350 24.01 12.62 0.48
C SER A 350 24.46 11.16 0.58
N PHE A 351 23.74 10.34 1.34
CA PHE A 351 24.03 8.92 1.51
C PHE A 351 23.88 8.19 0.18
N GLY A 352 22.73 8.35 -0.48
CA GLY A 352 22.42 7.67 -1.73
C GLY A 352 23.46 7.95 -2.83
N VAL A 353 23.76 9.23 -3.10
CA VAL A 353 24.71 9.61 -4.16
C VAL A 353 26.12 9.08 -3.86
N LEU A 354 26.58 9.21 -2.61
CA LEU A 354 27.90 8.69 -2.21
C LEU A 354 27.96 7.16 -2.24
N GLY A 355 26.86 6.48 -1.91
CA GLY A 355 26.73 5.02 -2.01
C GLY A 355 26.82 4.55 -3.47
N CYS A 356 26.03 5.15 -4.37
CA CYS A 356 26.05 4.84 -5.80
C CYS A 356 27.41 5.15 -6.44
N PHE A 357 27.96 6.33 -6.16
CA PHE A 357 29.27 6.73 -6.65
C PHE A 357 30.38 5.85 -6.08
N GLY A 358 30.32 5.50 -4.78
CA GLY A 358 31.25 4.57 -4.15
C GLY A 358 31.18 3.18 -4.78
N TRP A 359 29.99 2.66 -5.02
CA TRP A 359 29.81 1.38 -5.70
C TRP A 359 30.42 1.39 -7.12
N ALA A 360 30.10 2.40 -7.93
CA ALA A 360 30.63 2.56 -9.28
C ALA A 360 32.15 2.74 -9.30
N TRP A 361 32.70 3.54 -8.38
CA TRP A 361 34.14 3.76 -8.26
C TRP A 361 34.86 2.48 -7.84
N SER A 362 34.28 1.69 -6.94
CA SER A 362 34.83 0.41 -6.50
C SER A 362 34.84 -0.62 -7.64
N ALA A 363 33.74 -0.73 -8.39
CA ALA A 363 33.66 -1.57 -9.59
C ALA A 363 34.70 -1.15 -10.65
N PHE A 364 34.84 0.15 -10.91
CA PHE A 364 35.86 0.69 -11.83
C PHE A 364 37.28 0.36 -11.38
N ARG A 365 37.57 0.37 -10.08
CA ARG A 365 38.88 -0.04 -9.54
C ARG A 365 39.18 -1.52 -9.81
N ILE A 366 38.18 -2.40 -9.77
CA ILE A 366 38.34 -3.82 -10.11
C ILE A 366 38.68 -3.96 -11.60
N LEU A 367 37.93 -3.28 -12.47
CA LEU A 367 38.18 -3.28 -13.92
C LEU A 367 39.56 -2.72 -14.29
N ARG A 368 40.06 -1.75 -13.53
CA ARG A 368 41.40 -1.16 -13.68
C ARG A 368 42.51 -1.92 -12.94
N ASN A 369 42.21 -3.11 -12.42
CA ASN A 369 43.13 -3.96 -11.67
C ASN A 369 43.92 -3.20 -10.58
N ARG A 370 43.22 -2.32 -9.84
CA ARG A 370 43.86 -1.53 -8.78
C ARG A 370 44.13 -2.40 -7.56
N PRO A 371 45.22 -2.16 -6.82
CA PRO A 371 45.51 -2.92 -5.62
C PRO A 371 44.37 -2.81 -4.61
N ARG A 372 44.05 -3.94 -3.96
CA ARG A 372 42.98 -4.09 -2.97
C ARG A 372 41.56 -3.79 -3.49
N ALA A 373 41.36 -3.66 -4.81
CA ALA A 373 40.04 -3.36 -5.38
C ALA A 373 39.01 -4.49 -5.14
N THR A 374 39.47 -5.73 -5.05
CA THR A 374 38.60 -6.89 -4.85
C THR A 374 38.14 -7.08 -3.41
N GLU A 375 38.63 -6.30 -2.45
CA GLU A 375 38.25 -6.45 -1.02
C GLU A 375 36.75 -6.22 -0.76
N GLN A 376 36.09 -5.47 -1.64
CA GLN A 376 34.65 -5.17 -1.56
C GLN A 376 33.80 -6.01 -2.53
N LEU A 377 34.38 -7.02 -3.19
CA LEU A 377 33.72 -7.79 -4.26
C LEU A 377 32.35 -8.35 -3.82
N ALA A 378 32.26 -8.94 -2.63
CA ALA A 378 31.00 -9.44 -2.09
C ALA A 378 29.89 -8.37 -2.01
N LEU A 379 30.23 -7.13 -1.61
CA LEU A 379 29.27 -6.03 -1.52
C LEU A 379 28.87 -5.52 -2.91
N ILE A 380 29.83 -5.42 -3.84
CA ILE A 380 29.56 -4.97 -5.22
C ILE A 380 28.60 -5.93 -5.90
N VAL A 381 28.86 -7.24 -5.78
CA VAL A 381 28.02 -8.31 -6.36
C VAL A 381 26.64 -8.32 -5.74
N TRP A 382 26.52 -8.13 -4.41
CA TRP A 382 25.22 -8.06 -3.77
C TRP A 382 24.41 -6.86 -4.25
N ILE A 383 24.97 -5.66 -4.19
CA ILE A 383 24.28 -4.42 -4.61
C ILE A 383 23.85 -4.53 -6.08
N GLY A 384 24.80 -4.84 -6.97
CA GLY A 384 24.52 -4.90 -8.40
C GLY A 384 23.58 -6.05 -8.79
N GLY A 385 23.84 -7.25 -8.28
CA GLY A 385 23.04 -8.44 -8.58
C GLY A 385 21.61 -8.33 -8.06
N TYR A 386 21.44 -7.86 -6.81
CA TYR A 386 20.11 -7.69 -6.23
C TYR A 386 19.35 -6.52 -6.88
N MET A 387 20.02 -5.40 -7.17
CA MET A 387 19.42 -4.28 -7.90
C MET A 387 18.95 -4.71 -9.29
N LEU A 388 19.79 -5.42 -10.06
CA LEU A 388 19.44 -5.91 -11.41
C LEU A 388 18.30 -6.91 -11.41
N TRP A 389 18.15 -7.70 -10.34
CA TRP A 389 17.09 -8.68 -10.24
C TRP A 389 15.79 -8.06 -9.75
N MET A 390 15.80 -7.34 -8.62
CA MET A 390 14.60 -6.70 -8.06
C MET A 390 14.09 -5.56 -8.93
N GLY A 391 14.97 -4.79 -9.57
CA GLY A 391 14.56 -3.64 -10.40
C GLY A 391 13.91 -4.03 -11.73
N ARG A 392 13.80 -5.33 -12.05
CA ARG A 392 13.03 -5.85 -13.19
C ARG A 392 11.62 -6.29 -12.83
N LEU A 393 11.30 -6.40 -11.54
CA LEU A 393 9.98 -6.83 -11.11
C LEU A 393 9.00 -5.68 -11.26
N TRP A 394 7.72 -6.01 -11.45
CA TRP A 394 6.66 -5.01 -11.58
C TRP A 394 6.54 -4.14 -10.32
N PRO A 395 6.58 -4.69 -9.08
CA PRO A 395 6.56 -3.86 -7.88
C PRO A 395 7.84 -3.06 -7.70
N MET A 396 7.76 -1.75 -7.89
CA MET A 396 8.88 -0.82 -7.79
C MET A 396 9.05 -0.20 -6.39
N THR A 397 8.51 -0.83 -5.34
CA THR A 397 8.49 -0.25 -3.99
C THR A 397 9.86 -0.19 -3.29
N MET A 398 10.16 0.94 -2.63
CA MET A 398 11.44 1.15 -1.93
C MET A 398 11.75 0.09 -0.86
N ARG A 399 10.73 -0.40 -0.15
CA ARG A 399 10.91 -1.35 0.97
C ARG A 399 11.59 -2.65 0.56
N TYR A 400 11.54 -3.00 -0.73
CA TYR A 400 12.17 -4.21 -1.27
C TYR A 400 13.70 -4.10 -1.39
N PHE A 401 14.23 -2.89 -1.31
CA PHE A 401 15.65 -2.58 -1.44
C PHE A 401 16.35 -2.30 -0.11
N LEU A 402 15.64 -2.28 1.03
CA LEU A 402 16.28 -2.20 2.36
C LEU A 402 17.47 -3.18 2.54
N PRO A 403 17.45 -4.43 2.01
CA PRO A 403 18.59 -5.34 2.09
C PRO A 403 19.93 -4.86 1.48
N ILE A 404 19.93 -3.85 0.60
CA ILE A 404 21.18 -3.30 0.04
C ILE A 404 21.73 -2.11 0.85
N TYR A 405 20.95 -1.54 1.77
CA TYR A 405 21.30 -0.30 2.49
C TYR A 405 22.59 -0.45 3.30
N GLY A 406 22.74 -1.56 4.02
CA GLY A 406 23.96 -1.81 4.81
C GLY A 406 25.23 -1.86 3.95
N ALA A 407 25.15 -2.47 2.76
CA ALA A 407 26.26 -2.51 1.82
C ALA A 407 26.53 -1.13 1.19
N MET A 408 25.48 -0.40 0.82
CA MET A 408 25.56 0.96 0.28
C MET A 408 26.18 1.93 1.29
N ALA A 409 25.84 1.80 2.59
CA ALA A 409 26.39 2.64 3.64
C ALA A 409 27.91 2.43 3.80
N VAL A 410 28.37 1.19 3.67
CA VAL A 410 29.82 0.89 3.62
C VAL A 410 30.48 1.51 2.39
N MET A 411 29.82 1.49 1.21
CA MET A 411 30.31 2.14 0.00
C MET A 411 30.45 3.66 0.17
N ALA A 412 29.44 4.31 0.77
CA ALA A 412 29.45 5.75 1.04
C ALA A 412 30.57 6.13 2.03
N GLY A 413 30.69 5.40 3.15
CA GLY A 413 31.76 5.60 4.13
C GLY A 413 33.15 5.38 3.54
N TRP A 414 33.32 4.35 2.69
CA TRP A 414 34.56 4.09 1.98
C TRP A 414 34.89 5.21 0.98
N CYS A 415 33.92 5.69 0.21
CA CYS A 415 34.10 6.75 -0.77
C CYS A 415 34.71 8.00 -0.11
N LEU A 416 34.10 8.48 0.96
CA LEU A 416 34.59 9.65 1.69
C LEU A 416 36.00 9.44 2.26
N PHE A 417 36.26 8.27 2.82
CA PHE A 417 37.58 7.92 3.35
C PHE A 417 38.66 7.88 2.25
N GLU A 418 38.37 7.26 1.10
CA GLU A 418 39.33 7.17 -0.01
C GLU A 418 39.59 8.55 -0.63
N LEU A 419 38.58 9.43 -0.73
CA LEU A 419 38.77 10.82 -1.16
C LEU A 419 39.68 11.60 -0.20
N TYR A 420 39.51 11.42 1.12
CA TYR A 420 40.40 12.00 2.13
C TYR A 420 41.84 11.51 1.96
N CYS A 421 42.04 10.20 1.80
CA CYS A 421 43.37 9.63 1.55
C CYS A 421 44.00 10.15 0.24
N CYS A 422 43.22 10.26 -0.84
CA CYS A 422 43.68 10.79 -2.12
C CYS A 422 44.11 12.25 -2.01
N ALA A 423 43.38 13.08 -1.26
CA ALA A 423 43.76 14.47 -1.02
C ALA A 423 45.06 14.59 -0.21
N LYS A 424 45.22 13.80 0.86
CA LYS A 424 46.43 13.79 1.69
C LYS A 424 47.68 13.35 0.92
N THR A 425 47.53 12.37 0.04
CA THR A 425 48.62 11.77 -0.75
C THR A 425 48.78 12.36 -2.15
N ARG A 426 47.99 13.40 -2.49
CA ARG A 426 47.96 14.07 -3.81
C ARG A 426 47.72 13.13 -5.01
N ARG A 427 46.99 12.02 -4.82
CA ARG A 427 46.62 11.10 -5.91
C ARG A 427 45.59 11.74 -6.85
N PRO A 428 45.67 11.54 -8.18
CA PRO A 428 44.83 12.24 -9.16
C PRO A 428 43.35 12.34 -8.79
N SER A 429 42.76 11.25 -8.27
CA SER A 429 41.37 11.17 -7.82
C SER A 429 40.93 12.19 -6.76
N TYR A 430 41.83 13.01 -6.17
CA TYR A 430 41.44 14.10 -5.26
C TYR A 430 40.48 15.11 -5.92
N PHE A 431 40.50 15.26 -7.26
CA PHE A 431 39.60 16.18 -7.95
C PHE A 431 38.13 15.76 -7.81
N LEU A 432 37.85 14.46 -7.62
CA LEU A 432 36.49 13.94 -7.49
C LEU A 432 35.74 14.57 -6.30
N ALA A 433 36.44 14.94 -5.22
CA ALA A 433 35.83 15.68 -4.11
C ALA A 433 35.32 17.08 -4.54
N SER A 434 36.02 17.75 -5.47
CA SER A 434 35.56 19.02 -6.05
C SER A 434 34.33 18.82 -6.93
N TRP A 435 34.29 17.77 -7.74
CA TRP A 435 33.12 17.44 -8.56
C TRP A 435 31.90 17.08 -7.73
N LEU A 436 32.05 16.31 -6.66
CA LEU A 436 30.94 15.99 -5.76
C LEU A 436 30.44 17.23 -5.02
N LEU A 437 31.34 18.07 -4.50
CA LEU A 437 30.96 19.35 -3.88
C LEU A 437 30.24 20.26 -4.88
N ALA A 438 30.74 20.37 -6.11
CA ALA A 438 30.10 21.14 -7.16
C ALA A 438 28.74 20.56 -7.55
N GLY A 439 28.62 19.24 -7.67
CA GLY A 439 27.37 18.55 -7.99
C GLY A 439 26.29 18.79 -6.94
N PHE A 440 26.62 18.59 -5.65
CA PHE A 440 25.69 18.94 -4.56
C PHE A 440 25.38 20.44 -4.57
N GLY A 441 26.39 21.29 -4.70
CA GLY A 441 26.19 22.74 -4.74
C GLY A 441 25.26 23.20 -5.87
N LEU A 442 25.40 22.65 -7.07
CA LEU A 442 24.52 22.93 -8.21
C LEU A 442 23.10 22.40 -7.97
N ALA A 443 22.95 21.23 -7.37
CA ALA A 443 21.63 20.67 -7.05
C ALA A 443 20.87 21.56 -6.05
N PHE A 444 21.52 21.98 -4.96
CA PHE A 444 20.90 22.90 -3.99
C PHE A 444 20.66 24.31 -4.57
N ALA A 445 21.52 24.78 -5.47
CA ALA A 445 21.29 26.02 -6.20
C ALA A 445 20.04 25.94 -7.08
N ALA A 446 19.84 24.81 -7.78
CA ALA A 446 18.67 24.58 -8.62
C ALA A 446 17.38 24.52 -7.78
N VAL A 447 17.39 23.78 -6.67
CA VAL A 447 16.23 23.67 -5.76
C VAL A 447 15.88 25.03 -5.15
N GLY A 448 16.85 25.70 -4.54
CA GLY A 448 16.61 27.01 -3.91
C GLY A 448 16.24 28.09 -4.94
N GLY A 449 16.85 28.06 -6.12
CA GLY A 449 16.52 28.97 -7.21
C GLY A 449 15.11 28.76 -7.76
N PHE A 450 14.69 27.51 -7.92
CA PHE A 450 13.33 27.16 -8.36
C PHE A 450 12.28 27.62 -7.33
N GLN A 451 12.50 27.34 -6.05
CA GLN A 451 11.59 27.78 -4.97
C GLN A 451 11.43 29.31 -4.97
N VAL A 452 12.55 30.05 -5.01
CA VAL A 452 12.51 31.53 -5.07
C VAL A 452 11.82 32.03 -6.34
N SER A 453 12.03 31.37 -7.49
CA SER A 453 11.38 31.77 -8.75
C SER A 453 9.86 31.58 -8.73
N ASN A 454 9.36 30.63 -7.94
CA ASN A 454 7.93 30.38 -7.74
C ASN A 454 7.37 31.13 -6.51
N GLY A 455 8.05 32.17 -6.04
CA GLY A 455 7.56 33.02 -4.95
C GLY A 455 7.76 32.46 -3.54
N ALA A 456 8.37 31.28 -3.38
CA ALA A 456 8.72 30.73 -2.07
C ALA A 456 10.05 31.30 -1.58
N SER A 457 9.99 32.18 -0.58
CA SER A 457 11.16 32.73 0.12
C SER A 457 11.22 32.25 1.58
N ASP A 458 10.91 30.99 1.80
CA ASP A 458 10.89 30.36 3.12
C ASP A 458 12.32 30.03 3.63
N ALA A 459 12.39 29.53 4.87
CA ALA A 459 13.66 29.17 5.50
C ALA A 459 14.40 28.05 4.75
N ALA A 460 13.68 27.15 4.08
CA ALA A 460 14.25 26.03 3.32
C ALA A 460 14.96 26.52 2.05
N ALA A 461 14.30 27.39 1.27
CA ALA A 461 14.84 27.97 0.04
C ALA A 461 16.13 28.77 0.29
N ILE A 462 16.13 29.63 1.31
CA ILE A 462 17.30 30.43 1.68
C ILE A 462 18.45 29.52 2.14
N SER A 463 18.15 28.53 2.98
CA SER A 463 19.17 27.59 3.48
C SER A 463 19.79 26.77 2.36
N ALA A 464 18.98 26.34 1.37
CA ALA A 464 19.46 25.65 0.18
C ALA A 464 20.44 26.51 -0.63
N LEU A 465 20.12 27.78 -0.88
CA LEU A 465 21.00 28.71 -1.60
C LEU A 465 22.31 29.01 -0.85
N VAL A 466 22.25 29.20 0.47
CA VAL A 466 23.45 29.40 1.30
C VAL A 466 24.34 28.17 1.27
N LEU A 467 23.75 26.98 1.42
CA LEU A 467 24.47 25.72 1.36
C LEU A 467 25.10 25.50 -0.03
N ALA A 468 24.36 25.81 -1.09
CA ALA A 468 24.86 25.78 -2.45
C ALA A 468 26.10 26.66 -2.63
N ALA A 469 26.05 27.92 -2.16
CA ALA A 469 27.16 28.84 -2.24
C ALA A 469 28.41 28.32 -1.50
N VAL A 470 28.24 27.80 -0.28
CA VAL A 470 29.34 27.22 0.51
C VAL A 470 29.99 26.04 -0.20
N LEU A 471 29.19 25.13 -0.77
CA LEU A 471 29.67 23.94 -1.47
C LEU A 471 30.39 24.30 -2.79
N LEU A 472 29.80 25.18 -3.60
CA LEU A 472 30.38 25.65 -4.87
C LEU A 472 31.69 26.41 -4.62
N PHE A 473 31.72 27.31 -3.64
CA PHE A 473 32.92 28.06 -3.28
C PHE A 473 34.05 27.12 -2.84
N SER A 474 33.72 26.14 -1.99
CA SER A 474 34.67 25.11 -1.53
C SER A 474 35.18 24.22 -2.67
N ALA A 475 34.35 23.98 -3.68
CA ALA A 475 34.72 23.19 -4.85
C ALA A 475 35.77 23.89 -5.72
N VAL A 476 35.69 25.22 -5.89
CA VAL A 476 36.51 25.97 -6.86
C VAL A 476 37.80 26.52 -6.26
N ILE A 477 37.80 26.98 -4.99
CA ILE A 477 38.97 27.66 -4.42
C ILE A 477 40.21 26.75 -4.42
N PRO A 478 41.34 27.20 -5.00
CA PRO A 478 42.58 26.42 -5.03
C PRO A 478 43.14 26.11 -3.63
N HIS A 479 43.11 27.08 -2.72
CA HIS A 479 43.59 26.94 -1.33
C HIS A 479 42.74 25.97 -0.48
N ALA A 480 41.47 25.75 -0.83
CA ALA A 480 40.57 24.84 -0.11
C ALA A 480 40.83 23.35 -0.41
N ARG A 481 41.74 23.02 -1.35
CA ARG A 481 41.93 21.66 -1.87
C ARG A 481 42.19 20.58 -0.80
N LYS A 482 42.90 20.90 0.28
CA LYS A 482 43.13 19.98 1.41
C LYS A 482 41.88 19.80 2.29
N TYR A 483 41.00 20.79 2.31
CA TYR A 483 39.79 20.85 3.13
C TYR A 483 38.55 20.28 2.41
N ARG A 484 38.59 20.08 1.09
CA ARG A 484 37.47 19.54 0.31
C ARG A 484 36.90 18.21 0.86
N PRO A 485 37.69 17.15 1.13
CA PRO A 485 37.11 15.91 1.67
C PRO A 485 36.54 16.08 3.09
N PRO A 486 37.20 16.77 4.04
CA PRO A 486 36.58 17.08 5.33
C PRO A 486 35.25 17.85 5.21
N ILE A 487 35.18 18.87 4.33
CA ILE A 487 33.95 19.64 4.07
C ILE A 487 32.86 18.72 3.51
N LEU A 488 33.20 17.90 2.50
CA LEU A 488 32.26 16.95 1.91
C LEU A 488 31.76 15.92 2.94
N THR A 489 32.64 15.40 3.80
CA THR A 489 32.27 14.48 4.88
C THR A 489 31.35 15.14 5.90
N ALA A 490 31.67 16.36 6.33
CA ALA A 490 30.85 17.12 7.27
C ALA A 490 29.46 17.41 6.69
N PHE A 491 29.41 17.88 5.45
CA PHE A 491 28.15 18.07 4.72
C PHE A 491 27.37 16.77 4.60
N ALA A 492 27.98 15.68 4.13
CA ALA A 492 27.27 14.46 3.85
C ALA A 492 26.67 13.80 5.09
N LEU A 493 27.44 13.73 6.18
CA LEU A 493 26.97 13.19 7.46
C LEU A 493 25.97 14.15 8.13
N GLY A 494 26.23 15.46 8.09
CA GLY A 494 25.32 16.47 8.63
C GLY A 494 23.96 16.47 7.92
N PHE A 495 23.96 16.39 6.58
CA PHE A 495 22.75 16.27 5.79
C PHE A 495 22.01 14.96 6.08
N ALA A 496 22.71 13.82 6.11
CA ALA A 496 22.07 12.54 6.40
C ALA A 496 21.40 12.55 7.77
N LEU A 497 22.10 13.05 8.80
CA LEU A 497 21.55 13.21 10.15
C LEU A 497 20.36 14.15 10.19
N LEU A 498 20.45 15.32 9.57
CA LEU A 498 19.34 16.27 9.50
C LEU A 498 18.13 15.64 8.80
N TRP A 499 18.34 14.94 7.68
CA TRP A 499 17.29 14.26 6.92
C TRP A 499 16.61 13.17 7.74
N GLY A 500 17.38 12.34 8.45
CA GLY A 500 16.82 11.33 9.35
C GLY A 500 16.09 11.92 10.57
N LEU A 501 16.57 13.04 11.11
CA LEU A 501 15.89 13.76 12.19
C LEU A 501 14.59 14.41 11.70
N MET A 502 14.61 15.01 10.51
CA MET A 502 13.42 15.57 9.87
C MET A 502 12.35 14.50 9.66
N PHE A 503 12.74 13.35 9.12
CA PHE A 503 11.82 12.21 8.97
C PHE A 503 11.30 11.72 10.32
N SER A 504 12.16 11.57 11.33
CA SER A 504 11.75 11.07 12.64
C SER A 504 10.79 12.00 13.37
N ASN A 505 10.70 13.28 12.97
CA ASN A 505 9.80 14.25 13.58
C ASN A 505 8.32 13.88 13.34
N ILE A 506 7.98 13.21 12.24
CA ILE A 506 6.59 12.78 11.96
C ILE A 506 6.03 11.93 13.11
N TYR A 507 6.85 11.10 13.76
CA TYR A 507 6.43 10.24 14.87
C TYR A 507 6.21 10.98 16.19
N ARG A 508 6.45 12.30 16.24
CA ARG A 508 6.10 13.15 17.38
C ARG A 508 4.67 13.67 17.27
N HIS A 509 4.14 13.68 16.05
CA HIS A 509 2.75 14.01 15.77
C HIS A 509 1.90 12.74 15.82
N GLN A 510 0.59 12.93 15.79
CA GLN A 510 -0.34 11.82 15.63
C GLN A 510 -0.37 11.40 14.17
N THR A 511 -0.69 10.13 13.90
CA THR A 511 -0.88 9.73 12.51
C THR A 511 -2.01 10.54 11.87
N THR A 512 -1.85 10.97 10.63
CA THR A 512 -2.84 11.81 9.91
C THR A 512 -4.23 11.16 9.85
N LEU A 513 -4.28 9.84 9.79
CA LEU A 513 -5.51 9.04 9.89
C LEU A 513 -6.19 9.15 11.28
N VAL A 514 -5.41 9.26 12.36
CA VAL A 514 -5.93 9.51 13.71
C VAL A 514 -6.34 10.97 13.88
N GLN A 515 -5.55 11.91 13.35
CA GLN A 515 -5.88 13.34 13.35
C GLN A 515 -7.24 13.59 12.65
N SER A 516 -7.41 13.04 11.45
CA SER A 516 -8.67 13.14 10.69
C SER A 516 -9.85 12.47 11.39
N SER A 517 -9.68 11.27 11.97
CA SER A 517 -10.76 10.64 12.74
C SER A 517 -11.18 11.47 13.95
N ARG A 518 -10.23 12.10 14.65
CA ARG A 518 -10.52 13.03 15.76
C ARG A 518 -11.22 14.29 15.28
N TYR A 519 -10.82 14.81 14.12
CA TYR A 519 -11.52 15.93 13.51
C TYR A 519 -12.99 15.59 13.25
N ILE A 520 -13.29 14.39 12.75
CA ILE A 520 -14.67 13.92 12.57
C ILE A 520 -15.41 13.92 13.92
N PHE A 521 -14.80 13.39 14.99
CA PHE A 521 -15.41 13.41 16.34
C PHE A 521 -15.65 14.81 16.90
N GLU A 522 -14.73 15.75 16.64
CA GLU A 522 -14.78 17.10 17.21
C GLU A 522 -15.59 18.09 16.36
N ARG A 523 -15.74 17.87 15.05
CA ARG A 523 -16.20 18.89 14.09
C ARG A 523 -17.31 18.47 13.15
N ILE A 524 -17.54 17.16 12.96
CA ILE A 524 -18.63 16.71 12.09
C ILE A 524 -19.85 16.38 12.95
N PRO A 525 -21.02 17.00 12.68
CA PRO A 525 -22.24 16.78 13.46
C PRO A 525 -22.69 15.31 13.48
N GLY A 526 -22.96 14.80 14.69
CA GLY A 526 -23.71 13.57 14.92
C GLY A 526 -25.22 13.75 14.78
N ASP A 527 -26.03 12.83 15.29
CA ASP A 527 -27.51 12.92 15.28
C ASP A 527 -28.00 14.30 15.74
N PHE A 528 -27.35 14.84 16.77
CA PHE A 528 -27.48 16.22 17.17
C PHE A 528 -26.11 16.84 17.45
N ALA A 529 -25.97 18.14 17.19
CA ALA A 529 -24.78 18.91 17.55
C ALA A 529 -25.15 20.24 18.20
N LEU A 530 -24.40 20.61 19.23
CA LEU A 530 -24.52 21.91 19.89
C LEU A 530 -23.24 22.72 19.69
N GLU A 531 -23.40 23.95 19.26
CA GLU A 531 -22.32 24.92 19.06
C GLU A 531 -22.35 25.95 20.20
N ILE A 532 -21.19 26.17 20.83
CA ILE A 532 -21.04 27.14 21.90
C ILE A 532 -20.69 28.50 21.29
N GLU A 533 -21.63 29.45 21.36
CA GLU A 533 -21.45 30.80 20.84
C GLU A 533 -20.31 31.52 21.54
N GLY A 534 -19.38 32.07 20.75
CA GLY A 534 -18.24 32.84 21.26
C GLY A 534 -17.13 31.99 21.90
N ALA A 535 -17.21 30.66 21.80
CA ALA A 535 -16.06 29.81 22.07
C ALA A 535 -14.96 30.05 21.02
N ASP A 536 -13.71 29.72 21.38
CA ASP A 536 -12.59 29.71 20.43
C ASP A 536 -12.97 28.84 19.22
N ASP A 537 -12.58 29.25 18.01
CA ASP A 537 -12.73 28.44 16.78
C ASP A 537 -12.10 27.05 16.94
N ARG A 538 -11.21 26.85 17.93
CA ARG A 538 -10.61 25.57 18.32
C ARG A 538 -11.52 24.65 19.14
N ALA A 539 -12.58 25.16 19.77
CA ALA A 539 -13.47 24.37 20.62
C ALA A 539 -14.23 23.33 19.78
N PRO A 540 -14.32 22.07 20.25
CA PRO A 540 -15.08 21.04 19.56
C PRO A 540 -16.59 21.26 19.71
N LEU A 541 -17.36 20.74 18.76
CA LEU A 541 -18.80 20.62 18.87
C LEU A 541 -19.15 19.70 20.04
N ILE A 542 -20.26 19.98 20.72
CA ILE A 542 -20.89 18.99 21.58
C ILE A 542 -21.67 18.05 20.67
N ASN A 543 -20.98 17.01 20.22
CA ASN A 543 -21.54 16.00 19.34
C ASN A 543 -22.32 14.94 20.13
N ILE A 544 -23.58 14.77 19.78
CA ILE A 544 -24.51 13.81 20.35
C ILE A 544 -24.81 12.78 19.28
N ALA A 545 -24.61 11.51 19.63
CA ALA A 545 -24.98 10.40 18.79
C ALA A 545 -25.63 9.33 19.64
N PHE A 546 -26.86 8.98 19.27
CA PHE A 546 -27.57 7.89 19.91
C PHE A 546 -27.12 6.57 19.28
N THR A 547 -27.39 5.46 19.97
CA THR A 547 -27.00 4.15 19.43
C THR A 547 -28.04 3.76 18.38
N ASP A 548 -27.57 3.34 17.22
CA ASP A 548 -28.39 2.69 16.21
C ASP A 548 -29.22 1.55 16.84
N THR A 549 -30.53 1.63 16.70
CA THR A 549 -31.51 0.65 17.21
C THR A 549 -31.98 -0.30 16.10
N GLY A 550 -31.46 -0.16 14.89
CA GLY A 550 -31.93 -0.80 13.66
C GLY A 550 -33.21 -0.15 13.15
N VAL A 551 -33.38 -0.10 11.83
CA VAL A 551 -34.62 0.40 11.21
C VAL A 551 -35.66 -0.72 11.19
N PRO A 552 -36.79 -0.61 11.91
CA PRO A 552 -37.80 -1.66 11.99
C PRO A 552 -38.73 -1.72 10.77
N TYR A 553 -38.49 -0.87 9.76
CA TYR A 553 -39.36 -0.70 8.59
C TYR A 553 -38.81 -1.46 7.37
N PRO A 554 -39.48 -2.53 6.91
CA PRO A 554 -38.98 -3.39 5.82
C PRO A 554 -38.75 -2.67 4.48
N ASN A 555 -39.47 -1.57 4.24
CA ASN A 555 -39.36 -0.76 3.03
C ASN A 555 -38.19 0.24 3.06
N LEU A 556 -37.51 0.38 4.20
CA LEU A 556 -36.38 1.28 4.39
C LEU A 556 -35.08 0.51 4.67
N GLU A 557 -35.03 -0.80 4.43
CA GLU A 557 -33.80 -1.58 4.58
C GLU A 557 -32.76 -1.22 3.50
N GLY A 558 -31.49 -1.13 3.90
CA GLY A 558 -30.35 -0.87 3.03
C GLY A 558 -29.67 0.48 3.27
N SER A 559 -28.42 0.59 2.83
CA SER A 559 -27.62 1.81 2.96
C SER A 559 -28.24 2.98 2.16
N PRO A 560 -28.58 4.13 2.79
CA PRO A 560 -28.00 4.66 4.04
C PRO A 560 -28.79 4.44 5.34
N TYR A 561 -29.95 3.80 5.31
CA TYR A 561 -30.85 3.66 6.47
C TYR A 561 -30.32 2.70 7.54
N ASP A 562 -29.49 1.73 7.16
CA ASP A 562 -28.90 0.75 8.08
C ASP A 562 -28.09 1.36 9.25
N GLN A 563 -27.84 2.68 9.22
CA GLN A 563 -27.10 3.42 10.26
C GLN A 563 -27.93 4.58 10.85
N ALA A 564 -29.25 4.60 10.61
CA ALA A 564 -30.14 5.64 11.13
C ALA A 564 -30.65 5.29 12.54
N THR A 565 -30.70 6.29 13.41
CA THR A 565 -31.31 6.17 14.74
C THR A 565 -32.82 6.28 14.61
N VAL A 566 -33.56 5.39 15.29
CA VAL A 566 -35.03 5.47 15.36
C VAL A 566 -35.46 6.03 16.72
N TYR A 567 -36.17 7.15 16.70
CA TYR A 567 -36.81 7.77 17.86
C TYR A 567 -38.29 7.37 17.89
N GLN A 568 -38.62 6.44 18.78
CA GLN A 568 -39.98 5.95 18.93
C GLN A 568 -40.88 6.96 19.63
N GLU A 569 -42.13 7.01 19.22
CA GLU A 569 -43.17 7.79 19.87
C GLU A 569 -43.28 7.44 21.36
N GLU A 570 -43.43 8.46 22.21
CA GLU A 570 -43.53 8.32 23.67
C GLU A 570 -42.31 7.68 24.39
N LEU A 571 -41.22 7.37 23.67
CA LEU A 571 -40.00 6.81 24.25
C LEU A 571 -38.86 7.84 24.28
N ALA A 572 -38.60 8.40 25.46
CA ALA A 572 -37.50 9.33 25.65
C ALA A 572 -36.14 8.62 25.61
N GLN A 573 -35.22 9.11 24.77
CA GLN A 573 -33.82 8.71 24.77
C GLN A 573 -32.97 9.76 25.46
N ARG A 574 -32.04 9.33 26.32
CA ARG A 574 -31.14 10.22 27.05
C ARG A 574 -29.68 9.86 26.85
N LEU A 575 -28.83 10.88 26.68
CA LEU A 575 -27.38 10.73 26.59
C LEU A 575 -26.69 11.79 27.46
N SER A 576 -25.65 11.38 28.19
CA SER A 576 -24.81 12.32 28.96
C SER A 576 -23.68 12.87 28.11
N PHE A 577 -23.35 14.14 28.28
CA PHE A 577 -22.20 14.79 27.67
C PHE A 577 -21.51 15.74 28.65
N VAL A 578 -20.27 16.14 28.33
CA VAL A 578 -19.51 17.13 29.09
C VAL A 578 -19.26 18.33 28.18
N ALA A 579 -19.47 19.54 28.69
CA ALA A 579 -19.24 20.75 27.91
C ALA A 579 -17.71 20.99 27.76
N PRO A 580 -17.20 21.12 26.52
CA PRO A 580 -15.76 21.31 26.27
C PRO A 580 -15.28 22.74 26.52
N ALA A 581 -16.20 23.69 26.64
CA ALA A 581 -15.92 25.09 26.94
C ALA A 581 -17.12 25.72 27.68
N SER A 582 -16.90 26.85 28.34
CA SER A 582 -17.97 27.64 28.93
C SER A 582 -18.56 28.59 27.90
N GLY A 583 -19.88 28.73 27.85
CA GLY A 583 -20.52 29.68 26.94
C GLY A 583 -22.02 29.50 26.77
N LYS A 584 -22.58 30.15 25.74
CA LYS A 584 -24.01 30.17 25.45
C LYS A 584 -24.33 29.29 24.25
N ILE A 585 -25.42 28.52 24.33
CA ILE A 585 -25.93 27.70 23.23
C ILE A 585 -27.38 28.14 22.96
N SER A 586 -27.69 28.54 21.71
CA SER A 586 -29.01 29.05 21.34
C SER A 586 -29.88 28.06 20.57
N SER A 587 -29.30 27.02 19.98
CA SER A 587 -30.02 26.05 19.15
C SER A 587 -29.35 24.68 19.15
N VAL A 588 -30.12 23.66 18.83
CA VAL A 588 -29.64 22.32 18.49
C VAL A 588 -29.63 22.15 16.98
N LEU A 589 -28.53 21.67 16.40
CA LEU A 589 -28.48 21.23 15.01
C LEU A 589 -28.81 19.75 14.94
N ALA A 590 -29.75 19.37 14.08
CA ALA A 590 -29.98 17.99 13.67
C ALA A 590 -29.66 17.89 12.17
N PRO A 591 -28.62 17.15 11.74
CA PRO A 591 -28.24 17.07 10.33
C PRO A 591 -29.32 16.43 9.47
N HIS A 592 -29.93 15.35 9.97
CA HIS A 592 -31.04 14.67 9.33
C HIS A 592 -32.10 14.27 10.34
N LEU A 593 -33.32 14.73 10.12
CA LEU A 593 -34.54 14.21 10.73
C LEU A 593 -35.56 13.93 9.64
N GLY A 594 -36.15 12.74 9.66
CA GLY A 594 -37.07 12.25 8.66
C GLY A 594 -38.26 11.49 9.27
N ASP A 595 -39.41 11.56 8.62
CA ASP A 595 -40.54 10.66 8.88
C ASP A 595 -40.31 9.35 8.11
N PRO A 596 -40.14 8.18 8.77
CA PRO A 596 -40.00 6.90 8.09
C PRO A 596 -41.17 6.56 7.16
N LEU A 597 -42.40 7.00 7.48
CA LEU A 597 -43.60 6.68 6.71
C LEU A 597 -43.85 7.63 5.53
N ASP A 598 -43.21 8.81 5.52
CA ASP A 598 -43.46 9.94 4.59
C ASP A 598 -44.96 10.20 4.39
N ASP A 599 -45.70 10.28 5.49
CA ASP A 599 -47.11 10.66 5.45
C ASP A 599 -47.30 12.19 5.58
N ASP A 600 -48.53 12.66 5.76
CA ASP A 600 -48.86 14.10 5.87
C ASP A 600 -49.03 14.54 7.34
N GLN A 601 -48.72 13.65 8.30
CA GLN A 601 -48.80 13.92 9.72
C GLN A 601 -47.72 14.95 10.13
N LEU A 602 -47.82 15.49 11.33
CA LEU A 602 -46.78 16.38 11.84
C LEU A 602 -46.10 15.69 13.00
N GLU A 603 -44.78 15.60 12.92
CA GLU A 603 -43.97 15.03 13.99
C GLU A 603 -43.52 16.13 14.94
N GLU A 604 -43.84 15.98 16.23
CA GLU A 604 -43.33 16.87 17.28
C GLU A 604 -42.12 16.24 17.98
N VAL A 605 -40.92 16.73 17.67
CA VAL A 605 -39.66 16.36 18.33
C VAL A 605 -39.34 17.38 19.41
N ILE A 606 -39.20 16.91 20.65
CA ILE A 606 -38.88 17.72 21.82
C ILE A 606 -37.49 17.36 22.32
N ILE A 607 -36.63 18.37 22.46
CA ILE A 607 -35.26 18.22 22.97
C ILE A 607 -35.14 19.00 24.28
N ARG A 608 -34.74 18.33 25.35
CA ARG A 608 -34.52 18.94 26.67
C ARG A 608 -33.10 18.69 27.14
N ILE A 609 -32.51 19.68 27.80
CA ILE A 609 -31.19 19.54 28.41
C ILE A 609 -31.31 19.72 29.91
N TYR A 610 -30.71 18.79 30.66
CA TYR A 610 -30.64 18.78 32.11
C TYR A 610 -29.18 18.91 32.55
N LYS A 611 -28.95 19.49 33.72
CA LYS A 611 -27.66 19.32 34.41
C LYS A 611 -27.62 17.91 34.99
N THR A 612 -26.47 17.23 34.93
CA THR A 612 -26.38 15.85 35.44
C THR A 612 -26.81 15.77 36.91
N GLY A 613 -27.78 14.89 37.20
CA GLY A 613 -28.35 14.71 38.53
C GLY A 613 -29.52 15.63 38.89
N GLU A 614 -29.92 16.55 38.00
CA GLU A 614 -31.09 17.40 38.16
C GLU A 614 -32.28 16.90 37.34
N ASN A 615 -33.50 17.09 37.84
CA ASN A 615 -34.74 16.63 37.18
C ASN A 615 -35.49 17.74 36.43
N ALA A 616 -35.07 19.00 36.57
CA ALA A 616 -35.68 20.13 35.87
C ALA A 616 -34.87 20.48 34.62
N PRO A 617 -35.51 20.65 33.44
CA PRO A 617 -34.79 21.00 32.22
C PRO A 617 -34.27 22.45 32.32
N LEU A 618 -33.00 22.64 31.98
CA LEU A 618 -32.36 23.95 31.87
C LEU A 618 -32.74 24.68 30.57
N ALA A 619 -32.98 23.91 29.50
CA ALA A 619 -33.39 24.42 28.20
C ALA A 619 -34.30 23.41 27.49
N GLU A 620 -35.22 23.91 26.68
CA GLU A 620 -36.14 23.11 25.86
C GLU A 620 -36.23 23.69 24.44
N ALA A 621 -36.11 22.82 23.44
CA ALA A 621 -36.30 23.11 22.02
C ALA A 621 -37.40 22.19 21.47
N LYS A 622 -38.25 22.71 20.59
CA LYS A 622 -39.37 21.98 19.98
C LYS A 622 -39.36 22.18 18.47
N LEU A 623 -39.47 21.09 17.73
CA LEU A 623 -39.68 21.08 16.29
C LEU A 623 -41.02 20.41 16.02
N ASN A 624 -41.89 21.08 15.27
CA ASN A 624 -43.17 20.53 14.83
C ASN A 624 -43.26 20.70 13.31
N SER A 625 -43.07 19.62 12.57
CA SER A 625 -42.90 19.60 11.10
C SER A 625 -43.18 18.20 10.56
N ASN A 626 -43.62 18.08 9.31
CA ASN A 626 -43.87 16.79 8.61
C ASN A 626 -42.58 16.01 8.23
N LEU A 627 -41.40 16.39 8.77
CA LEU A 627 -40.09 15.78 8.51
C LEU A 627 -39.85 15.08 7.13
N THR A 628 -40.27 15.69 6.02
CA THR A 628 -40.34 15.00 4.72
C THR A 628 -38.97 14.55 4.22
N ARG A 629 -38.89 13.38 3.59
CA ARG A 629 -37.63 12.84 3.03
C ARG A 629 -37.44 13.12 1.53
N GLU A 630 -38.23 14.03 0.96
CA GLU A 630 -38.17 14.37 -0.48
C GLU A 630 -36.78 14.81 -0.96
N LYS A 631 -36.05 15.58 -0.13
CA LYS A 631 -34.74 16.13 -0.51
C LYS A 631 -33.57 15.19 -0.20
N HIS A 632 -33.73 14.35 0.80
CA HIS A 632 -32.65 13.51 1.30
C HIS A 632 -33.26 12.26 1.96
N PRO A 633 -32.73 11.05 1.66
CA PRO A 633 -33.33 9.80 2.13
C PRO A 633 -33.41 9.70 3.66
N LEU A 634 -32.47 10.29 4.40
CA LEU A 634 -32.48 10.30 5.88
C LEU A 634 -33.29 11.47 6.48
N GLY A 635 -33.87 12.32 5.65
CA GLY A 635 -34.56 13.53 6.06
C GLY A 635 -33.71 14.81 6.02
N SER A 636 -34.35 15.93 6.35
CA SER A 636 -33.79 17.28 6.18
C SER A 636 -33.00 17.75 7.40
N SER A 637 -32.17 18.78 7.21
CA SER A 637 -31.45 19.44 8.31
C SER A 637 -32.30 20.49 9.00
N TYR A 638 -32.25 20.51 10.33
CA TYR A 638 -32.99 21.45 11.17
C TYR A 638 -32.07 22.09 12.20
N ARG A 639 -32.19 23.42 12.34
CA ARG A 639 -31.63 24.17 13.47
C ARG A 639 -32.77 24.58 14.39
N ILE A 640 -32.90 23.88 15.51
CA ILE A 640 -34.04 23.98 16.43
C ILE A 640 -33.65 24.92 17.58
N PRO A 641 -34.21 26.14 17.66
CA PRO A 641 -33.84 27.10 18.69
C PRO A 641 -34.35 26.67 20.08
N PHE A 642 -33.55 26.93 21.11
CA PHE A 642 -34.01 26.81 22.49
C PHE A 642 -34.94 27.96 22.85
N THR A 643 -35.96 27.67 23.64
CA THR A 643 -36.91 28.67 24.18
C THR A 643 -36.19 29.71 25.03
N ALA A 644 -35.18 29.28 25.79
CA ALA A 644 -34.23 30.12 26.49
C ALA A 644 -32.81 29.58 26.23
N PRO A 645 -31.81 30.44 25.96
CA PRO A 645 -30.46 29.96 25.72
C PRO A 645 -29.89 29.15 26.88
N LEU A 646 -29.24 28.05 26.57
CA LEU A 646 -28.54 27.22 27.55
C LEU A 646 -27.17 27.86 27.86
N LEU A 647 -26.87 28.01 29.14
CA LEU A 647 -25.53 28.38 29.61
C LEU A 647 -24.81 27.13 30.11
N VAL A 648 -23.63 26.87 29.54
CA VAL A 648 -22.79 25.73 29.92
C VAL A 648 -21.48 26.18 30.57
N GLU A 649 -20.98 25.35 31.48
CA GLU A 649 -19.71 25.52 32.17
C GLU A 649 -18.73 24.42 31.70
N GLU A 650 -17.51 24.82 31.37
CA GLU A 650 -16.44 23.91 30.92
C GLU A 650 -16.20 22.79 31.95
N GLY A 651 -16.17 21.55 31.47
CA GLY A 651 -15.97 20.36 32.31
C GLY A 651 -17.20 19.93 33.12
N ALA A 652 -18.32 20.66 33.08
CA ALA A 652 -19.56 20.24 33.73
C ALA A 652 -20.32 19.20 32.88
N GLY A 653 -20.96 18.26 33.58
CA GLY A 653 -21.79 17.21 32.97
C GLY A 653 -23.24 17.65 32.77
N TYR A 654 -23.81 17.26 31.63
CA TYR A 654 -25.19 17.51 31.21
C TYR A 654 -25.81 16.24 30.63
N GLU A 655 -27.14 16.21 30.53
CA GLU A 655 -27.89 15.16 29.86
C GLU A 655 -28.81 15.79 28.80
N ILE A 656 -28.76 15.29 27.58
CA ILE A 656 -29.72 15.61 26.52
C ILE A 656 -30.78 14.52 26.47
N GLU A 657 -32.04 14.93 26.45
CA GLU A 657 -33.20 14.08 26.23
C GLU A 657 -33.84 14.42 24.90
N VAL A 658 -34.11 13.41 24.09
CA VAL A 658 -34.86 13.53 22.84
C VAL A 658 -36.12 12.69 22.98
N PHE A 659 -37.27 13.30 22.71
CA PHE A 659 -38.58 12.71 22.90
C PHE A 659 -39.51 13.09 21.75
N VAL A 660 -40.19 12.10 21.16
CA VAL A 660 -41.20 12.31 20.13
C VAL A 660 -42.58 12.27 20.79
N ALA A 661 -43.40 13.29 20.55
CA ALA A 661 -44.67 13.47 21.25
C ALA A 661 -45.75 12.47 20.82
N ALA A 662 -46.67 12.16 21.72
CA ALA A 662 -47.78 11.26 21.46
C ALA A 662 -48.65 11.73 20.27
N GLY A 663 -49.03 10.80 19.39
CA GLY A 663 -49.75 11.04 18.15
C GLY A 663 -48.93 11.71 17.07
N SER A 664 -47.60 11.57 17.09
CA SER A 664 -46.69 12.09 16.07
C SER A 664 -46.17 11.04 15.09
N GLY A 665 -46.22 9.74 15.42
CA GLY A 665 -45.46 8.72 14.70
C GLY A 665 -44.00 8.67 15.14
N ASP A 666 -43.27 7.62 14.71
CA ASP A 666 -41.84 7.48 14.99
C ASP A 666 -41.03 8.39 14.07
N VAL A 667 -39.83 8.80 14.48
CA VAL A 667 -38.93 9.65 13.70
C VAL A 667 -37.61 8.95 13.47
N ILE A 668 -37.05 9.05 12.25
CA ILE A 668 -35.67 8.66 12.00
C ILE A 668 -34.76 9.88 12.11
N GLY A 669 -33.57 9.69 12.67
CA GLY A 669 -32.50 10.69 12.61
C GLY A 669 -31.16 10.06 12.30
N SER A 670 -30.24 10.88 11.84
CA SER A 670 -28.89 10.44 11.55
C SER A 670 -27.92 11.60 11.67
N GLY A 671 -26.71 11.30 12.14
CA GLY A 671 -25.57 12.18 11.97
C GLY A 671 -25.24 12.43 10.50
N SER A 672 -24.29 13.35 10.27
CA SER A 672 -23.91 13.74 8.91
C SER A 672 -23.48 12.53 8.07
N VAL A 673 -23.81 12.54 6.79
CA VAL A 673 -23.39 11.50 5.85
C VAL A 673 -21.96 11.78 5.38
N VAL A 674 -21.02 10.87 5.64
CA VAL A 674 -19.60 11.01 5.30
C VAL A 674 -19.19 10.00 4.24
N LEU A 675 -18.84 10.49 3.06
CA LEU A 675 -18.37 9.67 1.94
C LEU A 675 -16.91 9.22 2.15
N THR A 676 -16.61 7.98 1.81
CA THR A 676 -15.25 7.42 1.79
C THR A 676 -14.98 6.72 0.45
N GLU A 677 -13.71 6.52 0.10
CA GLU A 677 -13.31 5.90 -1.19
C GLU A 677 -13.44 4.36 -1.22
N GLY A 678 -13.93 3.75 -0.14
CA GLY A 678 -14.31 2.33 -0.08
C GLY A 678 -13.23 1.36 0.39
N ASN A 679 -13.45 0.06 0.12
CA ASN A 679 -12.77 -1.07 0.76
C ASN A 679 -11.24 -1.18 0.54
N TRP A 680 -10.71 -0.51 -0.48
CA TRP A 680 -9.30 -0.58 -0.83
C TRP A 680 -8.49 0.60 -0.31
N ASP A 681 -9.10 1.60 0.33
CA ASP A 681 -8.38 2.60 1.12
C ASP A 681 -8.82 2.57 2.59
N ASN A 682 -8.08 3.28 3.44
CA ASN A 682 -8.49 3.50 4.82
C ASN A 682 -9.73 4.39 4.86
N ARG A 683 -10.58 4.18 5.85
CA ARG A 683 -11.73 5.05 6.11
C ARG A 683 -11.39 5.94 7.29
N ALA A 684 -11.32 7.27 7.11
CA ALA A 684 -11.10 8.19 8.22
C ALA A 684 -12.17 8.02 9.32
N THR A 685 -13.41 7.67 8.94
CA THR A 685 -14.52 7.33 9.84
C THR A 685 -14.33 6.00 10.56
N GLY A 686 -13.58 5.05 10.00
CA GLY A 686 -13.35 3.71 10.54
C GLY A 686 -12.11 3.56 11.43
N ILE A 687 -11.29 4.60 11.56
CA ILE A 687 -10.11 4.55 12.43
C ILE A 687 -10.56 4.58 13.89
N ARG A 688 -10.09 3.59 14.66
CA ARG A 688 -10.35 3.54 16.11
C ARG A 688 -9.41 4.49 16.84
N THR A 689 -9.97 5.43 17.58
CA THR A 689 -9.23 6.41 18.36
C THR A 689 -9.62 6.37 19.84
N CYS A 690 -8.67 6.69 20.71
CA CYS A 690 -8.95 6.87 22.14
C CYS A 690 -9.51 8.26 22.37
N LYS A 691 -10.50 8.39 23.26
CA LYS A 691 -10.96 9.68 23.77
C LYS A 691 -9.77 10.41 24.41
N LEU A 692 -9.56 11.67 24.05
CA LEU A 692 -8.54 12.50 24.68
C LEU A 692 -8.87 12.74 26.17
N PRO A 693 -7.85 12.94 27.04
CA PRO A 693 -8.07 13.44 28.38
C PRO A 693 -8.88 14.74 28.37
N ASP A 694 -9.72 14.95 29.38
CA ASP A 694 -10.58 16.14 29.44
C ASP A 694 -9.76 17.44 29.37
N GLY A 695 -10.24 18.40 28.58
CA GLY A 695 -9.54 19.67 28.30
C GLY A 695 -8.51 19.62 27.17
N LEU A 696 -8.22 18.45 26.59
CA LEU A 696 -7.38 18.32 25.39
C LEU A 696 -8.24 18.07 24.15
N THR A 697 -7.85 18.70 23.05
CA THR A 697 -8.49 18.64 21.73
C THR A 697 -7.47 18.28 20.66
N LEU A 698 -7.93 18.02 19.43
CA LEU A 698 -7.05 17.86 18.27
C LEU A 698 -6.17 19.10 18.05
N ALA A 699 -6.69 20.29 18.33
CA ALA A 699 -5.97 21.56 18.13
C ALA A 699 -4.73 21.72 19.03
N ASP A 700 -4.62 20.93 20.09
CA ASP A 700 -3.47 20.93 20.99
C ASP A 700 -2.26 20.14 20.46
N ASP A 701 -2.41 19.39 19.35
CA ASP A 701 -1.38 18.56 18.72
C ASP A 701 -0.59 17.73 19.74
N SER A 702 -1.33 17.08 20.64
CA SER A 702 -0.71 16.33 21.73
C SER A 702 -0.05 15.04 21.23
N PRO A 703 1.11 14.65 21.79
CA PRO A 703 1.82 13.46 21.33
C PRO A 703 0.99 12.19 21.50
N SER A 704 1.33 11.15 20.73
CA SER A 704 0.69 9.83 20.87
C SER A 704 0.95 9.19 22.25
N GLY A 705 0.03 8.33 22.71
CA GLY A 705 0.22 7.51 23.93
C GLY A 705 -0.19 8.16 25.25
N LEU A 706 -0.99 9.24 25.22
CA LEU A 706 -1.52 9.90 26.43
C LEU A 706 -2.49 9.03 27.23
N VAL A 707 -3.16 8.11 26.52
CA VAL A 707 -4.14 7.18 27.08
C VAL A 707 -3.55 5.78 27.00
N ARG A 708 -3.60 5.04 28.11
CA ARG A 708 -3.15 3.65 28.14
C ARG A 708 -4.08 2.79 27.28
N SER A 709 -3.55 1.75 26.67
CA SER A 709 -4.34 0.85 25.83
C SER A 709 -5.54 0.23 26.57
N GLU A 710 -5.39 -0.03 27.87
CA GLU A 710 -6.45 -0.56 28.74
C GLU A 710 -7.60 0.43 28.93
N ASP A 711 -7.31 1.73 28.94
CA ASP A 711 -8.26 2.82 29.17
C ASP A 711 -8.85 3.37 27.86
N CYS A 712 -8.28 3.00 26.70
CA CYS A 712 -8.56 3.62 25.41
C CYS A 712 -10.00 3.38 24.92
N GLY A 713 -10.62 2.24 25.23
CA GLY A 713 -11.99 1.87 24.82
C GLY A 713 -12.24 1.75 23.31
N GLY A 714 -11.40 2.36 22.46
CA GLY A 714 -11.41 2.35 21.00
C GLY A 714 -12.74 2.75 20.37
N ALA A 715 -12.96 4.04 20.08
CA ALA A 715 -14.15 4.52 19.37
C ALA A 715 -13.85 4.79 17.89
N GLN A 716 -14.79 4.48 17.00
CA GLN A 716 -14.76 4.84 15.58
C GLN A 716 -16.06 5.55 15.21
N ALA A 717 -16.03 6.42 14.21
CA ALA A 717 -17.16 7.26 13.83
C ALA A 717 -18.15 6.55 12.89
N PHE A 718 -17.67 5.59 12.09
CA PHE A 718 -18.32 4.97 10.91
C PHE A 718 -19.80 4.61 11.07
N TYR A 719 -20.23 4.15 12.23
CA TYR A 719 -21.63 3.77 12.53
C TYR A 719 -22.12 4.34 13.87
N ARG A 720 -21.26 5.11 14.56
CA ARG A 720 -21.51 5.54 15.94
C ARG A 720 -21.80 7.02 16.04
N LEU A 721 -21.18 7.83 15.18
CA LEU A 721 -21.33 9.28 15.19
C LEU A 721 -21.90 9.78 13.85
N VAL A 722 -21.39 9.24 12.75
CA VAL A 722 -21.74 9.68 11.40
C VAL A 722 -22.26 8.50 10.60
N ASN A 723 -22.99 8.79 9.52
CA ASN A 723 -23.44 7.78 8.57
C ASN A 723 -22.40 7.64 7.45
N ALA A 724 -21.55 6.62 7.51
CA ALA A 724 -20.47 6.47 6.54
C ALA A 724 -20.92 5.68 5.30
N GLN A 725 -20.67 6.27 4.12
CA GLN A 725 -21.04 5.70 2.82
C GLN A 725 -19.81 5.54 1.94
N ASP A 726 -19.61 4.35 1.38
CA ASP A 726 -18.48 4.09 0.48
C ASP A 726 -18.84 4.42 -0.97
N GLN A 727 -17.95 5.12 -1.65
CA GLN A 727 -17.93 5.23 -3.11
C GLN A 727 -17.11 4.07 -3.70
N ILE A 728 -17.50 3.58 -4.87
CA ILE A 728 -16.78 2.48 -5.53
C ILE A 728 -15.55 2.96 -6.33
N MET A 729 -14.67 3.75 -5.72
CA MET A 729 -13.50 4.31 -6.42
C MET A 729 -12.56 3.22 -6.95
N SER A 730 -12.32 2.17 -6.17
CA SER A 730 -11.55 0.99 -6.58
C SER A 730 -12.15 0.10 -7.67
N TYR A 731 -13.28 0.49 -8.29
CA TYR A 731 -13.95 -0.32 -9.30
C TYR A 731 -13.05 -0.50 -10.54
N PRO A 732 -12.98 -1.71 -11.15
CA PRO A 732 -11.95 -2.03 -12.13
C PRO A 732 -11.89 -1.14 -13.37
N VAL A 733 -12.97 -0.45 -13.76
CA VAL A 733 -13.03 0.45 -14.92
C VAL A 733 -14.11 1.50 -14.74
N ASP A 734 -13.99 2.65 -15.38
CA ASP A 734 -15.10 3.61 -15.44
C ASP A 734 -16.22 3.07 -16.33
N ASN A 735 -17.45 3.03 -15.78
CA ASN A 735 -18.65 2.59 -16.48
C ASN A 735 -19.89 3.32 -15.91
N GLN A 736 -21.07 3.02 -16.46
CA GLN A 736 -22.33 3.57 -15.98
C GLN A 736 -22.57 3.31 -14.49
N VAL A 737 -22.21 2.12 -13.97
CA VAL A 737 -22.40 1.77 -12.56
C VAL A 737 -21.59 2.68 -11.64
N LYS A 738 -20.30 2.92 -11.95
CA LYS A 738 -19.45 3.84 -11.19
C LYS A 738 -19.95 5.28 -11.28
N TYR A 739 -20.40 5.70 -12.47
CA TYR A 739 -21.00 7.02 -12.68
C TYR A 739 -22.24 7.22 -11.81
N ASP A 740 -23.20 6.30 -11.86
CA ASP A 740 -24.43 6.36 -11.08
C ASP A 740 -24.14 6.30 -9.58
N ASP A 741 -23.14 5.53 -9.14
CA ASP A 741 -22.71 5.48 -7.75
C ASP A 741 -22.11 6.80 -7.26
N ILE A 742 -21.17 7.39 -8.01
CA ILE A 742 -20.58 8.70 -7.68
C ILE A 742 -21.69 9.74 -7.55
N LEU A 743 -22.58 9.78 -8.54
CA LEU A 743 -23.69 10.70 -8.58
C LEU A 743 -24.64 10.53 -7.37
N ARG A 744 -25.08 9.29 -7.10
CA ARG A 744 -25.97 8.96 -5.98
C ARG A 744 -25.34 9.28 -4.63
N THR A 745 -24.06 8.96 -4.45
CA THR A 745 -23.35 9.21 -3.18
C THR A 745 -23.14 10.71 -2.95
N LEU A 746 -22.77 11.49 -3.96
CA LEU A 746 -22.65 12.94 -3.84
C LEU A 746 -24.00 13.63 -3.55
N ASP A 747 -25.13 13.08 -4.01
CA ASP A 747 -26.46 13.63 -3.69
C ASP A 747 -26.74 13.58 -2.19
N ILE A 748 -26.30 12.52 -1.52
CA ILE A 748 -26.60 12.27 -0.10
C ILE A 748 -25.45 12.62 0.85
N GLY A 749 -24.22 12.75 0.38
CA GLY A 749 -23.05 12.96 1.25
C GLY A 749 -22.87 14.41 1.70
N ASP A 750 -22.94 14.71 2.98
CA ASP A 750 -22.64 16.04 3.52
C ASP A 750 -21.14 16.34 3.55
N TYR A 751 -20.33 15.30 3.75
CA TYR A 751 -18.88 15.38 3.78
C TYR A 751 -18.27 14.29 2.92
N LEU A 752 -17.05 14.52 2.45
CA LEU A 752 -16.27 13.53 1.72
C LEU A 752 -14.85 13.47 2.26
N THR A 753 -14.34 12.25 2.43
CA THR A 753 -12.98 12.01 2.94
C THR A 753 -12.14 11.26 1.91
N ILE A 754 -10.93 11.75 1.67
CA ILE A 754 -9.89 11.07 0.89
C ILE A 754 -8.77 10.75 1.87
N ALA A 755 -8.49 9.47 2.09
CA ALA A 755 -7.58 9.04 3.15
C ALA A 755 -6.12 8.92 2.70
N SER A 756 -5.86 8.83 1.39
CA SER A 756 -4.52 8.76 0.83
C SER A 756 -4.50 9.07 -0.67
N ASN A 757 -3.32 9.11 -1.28
CA ASN A 757 -3.13 9.21 -2.73
C ASN A 757 -3.34 7.91 -3.51
N ARG A 758 -3.85 6.85 -2.87
CA ARG A 758 -4.01 5.53 -3.50
C ARG A 758 -4.83 5.57 -4.78
N PHE A 759 -5.86 6.40 -4.86
CA PHE A 759 -6.71 6.51 -6.06
C PHE A 759 -6.46 7.78 -6.85
N TYR A 760 -6.48 8.96 -6.21
CA TYR A 760 -6.36 10.23 -6.94
C TYR A 760 -5.02 10.43 -7.63
N ASP A 761 -3.94 9.73 -7.22
CA ASP A 761 -2.66 9.75 -7.95
C ASP A 761 -2.48 8.52 -8.86
N SER A 762 -2.93 7.34 -8.44
CA SER A 762 -2.69 6.11 -9.20
C SER A 762 -3.61 5.92 -10.39
N GLU A 763 -4.91 6.21 -10.27
CA GLU A 763 -5.88 6.00 -11.36
C GLU A 763 -5.64 6.94 -12.56
N PRO A 764 -5.36 8.25 -12.36
CA PRO A 764 -5.08 9.15 -13.49
C PRO A 764 -3.87 8.79 -14.34
N ARG A 765 -2.99 7.89 -13.89
CA ARG A 765 -1.88 7.36 -14.70
C ARG A 765 -2.35 6.50 -15.87
N ASN A 766 -3.59 5.99 -15.80
CA ASN A 766 -4.21 5.19 -16.86
C ASN A 766 -5.52 5.86 -17.32
N LEU A 767 -5.37 7.02 -17.96
CA LEU A 767 -6.50 7.86 -18.44
C LEU A 767 -7.48 7.13 -19.35
N MET A 768 -7.02 6.15 -20.12
CA MET A 768 -7.89 5.38 -21.03
C MET A 768 -8.81 4.41 -20.29
N ARG A 769 -8.46 4.08 -19.03
CA ARG A 769 -9.23 3.17 -18.17
C ARG A 769 -10.10 3.93 -17.16
N TRP A 770 -9.61 5.06 -16.66
CA TRP A 770 -10.30 5.87 -15.65
C TRP A 770 -10.47 7.37 -16.02
N PRO A 771 -11.05 7.69 -17.20
CA PRO A 771 -11.25 9.10 -17.61
C PRO A 771 -12.29 9.85 -16.77
N LEU A 772 -13.38 9.20 -16.34
CA LEU A 772 -14.40 9.77 -15.46
C LEU A 772 -13.83 10.02 -14.07
N THR A 773 -13.09 9.07 -13.53
CA THR A 773 -12.51 9.20 -12.18
C THR A 773 -11.41 10.26 -12.13
N THR A 774 -10.61 10.36 -13.20
CA THR A 774 -9.65 11.46 -13.34
C THR A 774 -10.34 12.82 -13.34
N LEU A 775 -11.41 12.97 -14.14
CA LEU A 775 -12.19 14.21 -14.18
C LEU A 775 -12.86 14.49 -12.84
N TYR A 776 -13.34 13.47 -12.15
CA TYR A 776 -13.94 13.59 -10.83
C TYR A 776 -12.97 14.22 -9.82
N TYR A 777 -11.74 13.70 -9.69
CA TYR A 777 -10.77 14.27 -8.74
C TYR A 777 -10.32 15.68 -9.13
N ASP A 778 -10.07 15.94 -10.42
CA ASP A 778 -9.74 17.29 -10.92
C ASP A 778 -10.80 18.31 -10.50
N LYS A 779 -12.08 17.96 -10.69
CA LYS A 779 -13.21 18.84 -10.39
C LYS A 779 -13.52 18.93 -8.90
N LEU A 780 -13.27 17.85 -8.14
CA LEU A 780 -13.43 17.83 -6.69
C LEU A 780 -12.43 18.78 -6.02
N PHE A 781 -11.13 18.67 -6.34
CA PHE A 781 -10.09 19.54 -5.77
C PHE A 781 -10.21 21.00 -6.23
N ALA A 782 -10.79 21.24 -7.42
CA ALA A 782 -11.13 22.59 -7.88
C ALA A 782 -12.40 23.19 -7.22
N GLY A 783 -13.15 22.40 -6.43
CA GLY A 783 -14.42 22.81 -5.83
C GLY A 783 -15.59 22.90 -6.81
N GLU A 784 -15.40 22.50 -8.07
CA GLU A 784 -16.40 22.58 -9.15
C GLU A 784 -17.54 21.56 -9.00
N LEU A 785 -17.39 20.56 -8.13
CA LEU A 785 -18.44 19.58 -7.81
C LEU A 785 -19.36 20.03 -6.65
N GLY A 786 -19.20 21.27 -6.18
CA GLY A 786 -19.98 21.80 -5.06
C GLY A 786 -19.53 21.28 -3.69
N TYR A 787 -18.26 20.86 -3.56
CA TYR A 787 -17.62 20.47 -2.30
C TYR A 787 -16.44 21.38 -2.02
N GLU A 788 -16.36 21.90 -0.80
CA GLU A 788 -15.29 22.78 -0.32
C GLU A 788 -14.31 21.97 0.53
N LEU A 789 -13.01 22.11 0.29
CA LEU A 789 -11.98 21.51 1.14
C LEU A 789 -11.88 22.28 2.47
N ILE A 790 -12.19 21.62 3.59
CA ILE A 790 -12.26 22.25 4.92
C ILE A 790 -11.13 21.83 5.87
N ALA A 791 -10.47 20.70 5.60
CA ALA A 791 -9.32 20.25 6.38
C ALA A 791 -8.33 19.42 5.55
N VAL A 792 -7.05 19.60 5.85
CA VAL A 792 -5.93 18.81 5.31
C VAL A 792 -5.04 18.41 6.49
N PHE A 793 -4.72 17.12 6.58
CA PHE A 793 -3.77 16.60 7.56
C PHE A 793 -2.59 15.99 6.81
N ASP A 794 -1.43 16.63 6.91
CA ASP A 794 -0.20 16.19 6.25
C ASP A 794 1.02 16.33 7.18
N GLU A 795 1.72 15.21 7.41
CA GLU A 795 2.97 15.17 8.18
C GLU A 795 4.10 14.67 7.27
N SER A 796 5.19 15.41 7.20
CA SER A 796 6.32 15.12 6.30
C SER A 796 7.66 15.44 6.97
N PHE A 797 8.77 15.38 6.21
CA PHE A 797 10.10 15.74 6.68
C PHE A 797 10.13 17.18 7.20
N GLU A 798 10.28 17.34 8.51
CA GLU A 798 10.32 18.67 9.12
C GLU A 798 11.24 18.77 10.34
N PHE A 799 11.90 19.92 10.48
CA PHE A 799 12.73 20.23 11.65
C PHE A 799 12.77 21.74 11.87
N GLY A 800 12.03 22.20 12.88
CA GLY A 800 11.84 23.62 13.13
C GLY A 800 11.17 24.29 11.93
N PRO A 801 11.72 25.37 11.35
CA PRO A 801 11.11 26.06 10.22
C PRO A 801 11.38 25.40 8.86
N TRP A 802 12.17 24.31 8.81
CA TRP A 802 12.45 23.59 7.57
C TRP A 802 11.45 22.47 7.37
N ARG A 803 10.76 22.46 6.23
CA ARG A 803 9.84 21.40 5.81
C ARG A 803 10.12 21.03 4.36
N VAL A 804 10.08 19.73 4.06
CA VAL A 804 10.15 19.19 2.70
C VAL A 804 9.04 18.17 2.55
N SER A 805 8.09 18.42 1.65
CA SER A 805 6.98 17.47 1.41
C SER A 805 7.49 16.25 0.65
N ASP A 806 7.17 15.06 1.13
CA ASP A 806 7.41 13.78 0.43
C ASP A 806 6.25 13.38 -0.49
N GLN A 807 5.17 14.17 -0.50
CA GLN A 807 3.99 14.01 -1.33
C GLN A 807 3.73 15.29 -2.17
N HIS A 808 3.26 15.13 -3.40
CA HIS A 808 2.83 16.24 -4.24
C HIS A 808 1.31 16.37 -4.20
N LEU A 809 0.79 17.25 -3.33
CA LEU A 809 -0.64 17.34 -3.10
C LEU A 809 -1.35 18.07 -4.26
N PRO A 810 -2.56 17.63 -4.66
CA PRO A 810 -3.35 18.27 -5.73
C PRO A 810 -3.69 19.75 -5.49
N ILE A 811 -3.59 20.20 -4.24
CA ILE A 811 -3.84 21.59 -3.82
C ILE A 811 -2.63 22.51 -4.02
N TYR A 812 -1.48 21.98 -4.41
CA TYR A 812 -0.28 22.77 -4.64
C TYR A 812 -0.33 23.47 -6.00
N ASP A 813 -0.20 24.79 -6.00
CA ASP A 813 -0.01 25.59 -7.21
C ASP A 813 1.43 25.43 -7.73
N SER A 814 1.70 24.30 -8.37
CA SER A 814 3.01 24.03 -8.97
C SER A 814 2.91 23.10 -10.17
N PRO A 815 3.92 23.06 -11.05
CA PRO A 815 3.86 22.26 -12.27
C PRO A 815 3.68 20.76 -11.98
N GLY A 816 2.72 20.11 -12.64
CA GLY A 816 2.39 18.69 -12.41
C GLY A 816 3.53 17.69 -12.63
N TRP A 817 4.62 18.05 -13.33
CA TRP A 817 5.80 17.18 -13.42
C TRP A 817 6.52 17.00 -12.08
N LEU A 818 6.30 17.88 -11.10
CA LEU A 818 6.83 17.73 -9.74
C LEU A 818 6.22 16.54 -9.02
N ASN A 819 5.03 16.09 -9.42
CA ASN A 819 4.44 14.85 -8.94
C ASN A 819 5.38 13.65 -9.19
N GLU A 820 6.13 13.66 -10.28
CA GLU A 820 7.13 12.61 -10.56
C GLU A 820 8.38 12.67 -9.65
N LEU A 821 8.40 13.52 -8.62
CA LEU A 821 9.45 13.55 -7.60
C LEU A 821 8.96 13.12 -6.21
N GLU A 822 7.67 12.86 -6.03
CA GLU A 822 7.14 12.37 -4.75
C GLU A 822 7.67 10.97 -4.41
N ALA A 823 7.52 10.57 -3.15
CA ALA A 823 7.90 9.25 -2.70
C ALA A 823 6.95 8.18 -3.24
N ASP A 824 7.46 6.95 -3.44
CA ASP A 824 6.64 5.76 -3.70
C ASP A 824 5.44 5.68 -2.73
N GLU A 825 4.24 5.34 -3.23
CA GLU A 825 2.98 5.39 -2.45
C GLU A 825 3.13 4.67 -1.10
N ALA A 826 3.73 3.48 -1.13
CA ALA A 826 3.95 2.64 0.04
C ALA A 826 4.89 3.25 1.10
N PHE A 827 5.55 4.38 0.81
CA PHE A 827 6.36 5.11 1.76
C PHE A 827 5.50 5.93 2.73
N HIS A 828 4.51 6.69 2.24
CA HIS A 828 3.65 7.50 3.11
C HIS A 828 2.31 6.81 3.44
N VAL A 829 1.72 6.00 2.56
CA VAL A 829 0.38 5.39 2.79
C VAL A 829 0.34 4.42 3.96
N TYR A 830 1.45 3.76 4.28
CA TYR A 830 1.54 2.91 5.48
C TYR A 830 1.96 3.69 6.74
N ASP A 831 2.15 5.00 6.64
CA ASP A 831 2.68 5.85 7.71
C ASP A 831 1.76 7.07 7.94
N HIS A 832 2.10 8.23 7.38
CA HIS A 832 1.36 9.48 7.49
C HIS A 832 0.94 10.00 6.10
N PRO A 833 -0.07 9.39 5.43
CA PRO A 833 -0.58 9.90 4.17
C PRO A 833 -1.28 11.25 4.36
N ALA A 834 -1.30 12.09 3.34
CA ALA A 834 -2.16 13.27 3.37
C ALA A 834 -3.65 12.86 3.36
N VAL A 835 -4.42 13.40 4.32
CA VAL A 835 -5.88 13.17 4.41
C VAL A 835 -6.62 14.47 4.12
N PHE A 836 -7.65 14.40 3.28
CA PHE A 836 -8.49 15.54 2.90
C PHE A 836 -9.92 15.33 3.39
N ILE A 837 -10.53 16.40 3.93
CA ILE A 837 -11.94 16.41 4.30
C ILE A 837 -12.62 17.56 3.58
N PHE A 838 -13.63 17.23 2.80
CA PHE A 838 -14.47 18.16 2.07
C PHE A 838 -15.86 18.24 2.71
N ARG A 839 -16.50 19.40 2.59
CA ARG A 839 -17.88 19.65 3.01
C ARG A 839 -18.70 20.06 1.79
N LYS A 840 -19.90 19.50 1.67
CA LYS A 840 -20.86 19.90 0.65
C LYS A 840 -21.25 21.37 0.84
N SER A 841 -21.11 22.14 -0.23
CA SER A 841 -21.45 23.56 -0.25
C SER A 841 -22.91 23.77 -0.67
N ALA A 842 -23.43 24.97 -0.42
CA ALA A 842 -24.75 25.38 -0.90
C ALA A 842 -24.85 25.45 -2.43
N ASP A 843 -23.70 25.49 -3.13
CA ASP A 843 -23.62 25.55 -4.60
C ASP A 843 -23.73 24.16 -5.26
N TYR A 844 -23.83 23.09 -4.47
CA TYR A 844 -24.02 21.74 -5.00
C TYR A 844 -25.30 21.65 -5.84
N SER A 845 -25.16 21.13 -7.05
CA SER A 845 -26.29 20.85 -7.94
C SER A 845 -26.05 19.55 -8.68
N ARG A 846 -26.99 18.60 -8.53
CA ARG A 846 -26.98 17.33 -9.26
C ARG A 846 -26.83 17.52 -10.76
N ALA A 847 -27.60 18.47 -11.33
CA ALA A 847 -27.55 18.78 -12.75
C ALA A 847 -26.18 19.32 -13.22
N LEU A 848 -25.51 20.13 -12.38
CA LEU A 848 -24.17 20.63 -12.68
C LEU A 848 -23.11 19.52 -12.62
N VAL A 849 -23.19 18.64 -11.62
CA VAL A 849 -22.29 17.49 -11.48
C VAL A 849 -22.47 16.54 -12.67
N GLU A 850 -23.71 16.21 -13.02
CA GLU A 850 -24.03 15.40 -14.20
C GLU A 850 -23.45 16.02 -15.49
N ALA A 851 -23.72 17.30 -15.74
CA ALA A 851 -23.22 18.01 -16.91
C ALA A 851 -21.68 18.11 -16.95
N THR A 852 -21.03 18.11 -15.79
CA THR A 852 -19.57 18.15 -15.68
C THR A 852 -18.98 16.77 -15.93
N LEU A 853 -19.44 15.75 -15.21
CA LEU A 853 -18.91 14.39 -15.31
C LEU A 853 -19.28 13.69 -16.62
N ALA A 854 -20.42 14.04 -17.24
CA ALA A 854 -20.81 13.52 -18.57
C ALA A 854 -19.88 13.96 -19.70
N LYS A 855 -18.95 14.90 -19.45
CA LYS A 855 -17.88 15.27 -20.40
C LYS A 855 -16.84 14.15 -20.54
N ALA A 856 -16.67 13.32 -19.52
CA ALA A 856 -15.81 12.15 -19.59
C ALA A 856 -16.55 11.00 -20.31
N SER A 857 -15.79 10.20 -21.05
CA SER A 857 -16.29 8.97 -21.66
C SER A 857 -16.24 7.83 -20.65
N PHE A 858 -17.35 7.18 -20.37
CA PHE A 858 -17.42 5.97 -19.54
C PHE A 858 -18.20 4.85 -20.25
N LYS A 859 -18.34 4.97 -21.57
CA LYS A 859 -18.88 3.92 -22.44
C LYS A 859 -17.74 3.03 -22.91
N GLN A 860 -17.96 1.72 -22.92
CA GLN A 860 -16.89 0.79 -23.30
C GLN A 860 -16.71 0.76 -24.82
N VAL A 861 -15.47 0.60 -25.30
CA VAL A 861 -15.16 0.63 -26.75
C VAL A 861 -15.99 -0.37 -27.56
N HIS A 862 -16.28 -1.56 -27.04
CA HIS A 862 -17.10 -2.57 -27.73
C HIS A 862 -18.60 -2.21 -27.85
N GLU A 863 -19.09 -1.23 -27.08
CA GLU A 863 -20.47 -0.74 -27.15
C GLU A 863 -20.65 0.30 -28.28
N LEU A 864 -19.55 0.76 -28.87
CA LEU A 864 -19.53 1.80 -29.92
C LEU A 864 -19.70 1.24 -31.34
N GLU A 865 -19.83 -0.09 -31.53
CA GLU A 865 -19.79 -0.75 -32.84
C GLU A 865 -20.91 -0.37 -33.84
N ASN A 866 -21.89 0.49 -33.51
CA ASN A 866 -23.02 0.80 -34.39
C ASN A 866 -23.57 2.25 -34.33
N ARG A 867 -22.81 3.26 -33.89
CA ARG A 867 -23.33 4.64 -33.79
C ARG A 867 -22.45 5.66 -34.51
N GLU A 868 -22.88 6.08 -35.70
CA GLU A 868 -22.23 7.12 -36.52
C GLU A 868 -22.37 8.55 -35.96
N ASP A 869 -23.22 8.77 -34.95
CA ASP A 869 -23.64 10.12 -34.49
C ASP A 869 -23.03 10.60 -33.16
N GLU A 870 -22.17 9.83 -32.49
CA GLU A 870 -21.59 10.26 -31.21
C GLU A 870 -20.14 10.75 -31.38
N ALA A 871 -19.92 12.06 -31.18
CA ALA A 871 -18.59 12.71 -31.23
C ALA A 871 -17.62 12.27 -30.12
N GLN A 872 -17.99 11.28 -29.29
CA GLN A 872 -17.12 10.70 -28.26
C GLN A 872 -16.22 9.62 -28.88
N LEU A 873 -15.14 10.05 -29.54
CA LEU A 873 -14.18 9.19 -30.25
C LEU A 873 -13.28 8.32 -29.36
N LEU A 874 -13.42 8.35 -28.02
CA LEU A 874 -12.55 7.59 -27.10
C LEU A 874 -13.42 6.91 -26.03
N GLY A 875 -13.74 5.63 -26.22
CA GLY A 875 -14.35 4.78 -25.18
C GLY A 875 -13.34 4.35 -24.10
N VAL A 876 -13.84 3.80 -23.00
CA VAL A 876 -13.02 3.21 -21.93
C VAL A 876 -12.40 1.89 -22.40
N PHE A 877 -11.09 1.75 -22.24
CA PHE A 877 -10.35 0.52 -22.54
C PHE A 877 -10.28 -0.38 -21.30
N TYR A 878 -10.80 -1.61 -21.45
CA TYR A 878 -10.60 -2.65 -20.44
C TYR A 878 -9.25 -3.33 -20.67
N TRP A 879 -8.21 -2.79 -20.04
CA TRP A 879 -6.85 -3.34 -20.07
C TRP A 879 -6.21 -3.34 -18.69
N THR A 880 -5.29 -4.25 -18.44
CA THR A 880 -4.59 -4.30 -17.14
C THR A 880 -3.54 -3.20 -17.05
N SER A 881 -3.09 -2.87 -15.84
CA SER A 881 -1.96 -1.93 -15.66
C SER A 881 -0.70 -2.38 -16.40
N LEU A 882 -0.48 -3.70 -16.47
CA LEU A 882 0.64 -4.29 -17.20
C LEU A 882 0.52 -4.08 -18.72
N ASP A 883 -0.70 -4.14 -19.27
CA ASP A 883 -0.94 -3.90 -20.70
C ASP A 883 -0.88 -2.41 -21.06
N ALA A 884 -1.29 -1.54 -20.12
CA ALA A 884 -1.27 -0.09 -20.30
C ALA A 884 0.15 0.50 -20.24
N ASP A 885 1.05 -0.09 -19.47
CA ASP A 885 2.43 0.39 -19.27
C ASP A 885 3.22 0.72 -20.55
N PRO A 886 3.26 -0.15 -21.59
CA PRO A 886 3.98 0.16 -22.83
C PRO A 886 3.33 1.26 -23.68
N ALA A 887 2.05 1.59 -23.44
CA ALA A 887 1.29 2.53 -24.27
C ALA A 887 0.21 3.25 -23.45
N PRO A 888 0.54 4.02 -22.39
CA PRO A 888 -0.44 4.53 -21.43
C PRO A 888 -1.48 5.48 -22.03
N THR A 889 -1.17 6.09 -23.18
CA THR A 889 -2.06 6.98 -23.93
C THR A 889 -2.81 6.29 -25.08
N ALA A 890 -2.54 5.00 -25.32
CA ALA A 890 -3.00 4.25 -26.49
C ALA A 890 -2.64 4.87 -27.87
N LEU A 891 -1.71 5.83 -27.92
CA LEU A 891 -1.26 6.50 -29.16
C LEU A 891 -0.10 5.78 -29.86
N THR A 892 0.50 4.79 -29.21
CA THR A 892 1.61 4.00 -29.74
C THR A 892 1.22 2.53 -29.79
N PHE A 893 1.40 1.89 -30.94
CA PHE A 893 1.20 0.44 -31.05
C PHE A 893 2.21 -0.30 -30.15
N PRO A 894 1.76 -1.36 -29.46
CA PRO A 894 2.68 -2.36 -28.91
C PRO A 894 3.61 -2.89 -30.02
N PRO A 895 4.87 -3.26 -29.72
CA PRO A 895 5.82 -3.71 -30.73
C PRO A 895 5.30 -4.86 -31.61
N GLU A 896 4.58 -5.82 -31.03
CA GLU A 896 3.99 -6.94 -31.78
C GLU A 896 2.91 -6.48 -32.78
N ASP A 897 2.06 -5.53 -32.38
CA ASP A 897 1.02 -5.00 -33.26
C ASP A 897 1.60 -4.07 -34.32
N TYR A 898 2.64 -3.30 -33.97
CA TYR A 898 3.40 -2.53 -34.95
C TYR A 898 4.05 -3.46 -35.99
N GLU A 899 4.66 -4.56 -35.57
CA GLU A 899 5.22 -5.56 -36.48
C GLU A 899 4.13 -6.20 -37.34
N ARG A 900 2.97 -6.59 -36.79
CA ARG A 900 1.84 -7.12 -37.57
C ARG A 900 1.33 -6.11 -38.59
N GLN A 901 1.17 -4.85 -38.17
CA GLN A 901 0.68 -3.77 -39.01
C GLN A 901 1.66 -3.44 -40.15
N THR A 902 2.97 -3.51 -39.87
CA THR A 902 4.03 -3.20 -40.85
C THR A 902 4.50 -4.41 -41.65
N ALA A 903 4.23 -5.65 -41.21
CA ALA A 903 4.58 -6.88 -41.93
C ALA A 903 3.97 -6.95 -43.33
N GLY A 904 2.86 -6.22 -43.53
CA GLY A 904 2.25 -6.06 -44.83
C GLY A 904 3.10 -5.28 -45.84
N GLY A 905 4.09 -4.50 -45.42
CA GLY A 905 4.76 -3.51 -46.24
C GLY A 905 3.92 -2.23 -46.45
N THR A 906 4.60 -1.14 -46.78
CA THR A 906 3.96 0.15 -47.03
C THR A 906 3.19 0.14 -48.37
N TRP A 907 2.25 1.08 -48.54
CA TRP A 907 1.55 1.24 -49.82
C TRP A 907 2.53 1.38 -51.00
N SER A 908 3.63 2.14 -50.82
CA SER A 908 4.68 2.31 -51.84
C SER A 908 5.51 1.06 -52.13
N GLU A 909 5.61 0.13 -51.19
CA GLU A 909 6.28 -1.17 -51.40
C GLU A 909 5.39 -2.15 -52.17
N ARG A 910 4.06 -2.05 -51.99
CA ARG A 910 3.08 -2.87 -52.72
C ARG A 910 2.73 -2.29 -54.10
N PHE A 911 2.68 -0.97 -54.19
CA PHE A 911 2.34 -0.21 -55.39
C PHE A 911 3.52 0.69 -55.75
N PHE A 912 4.40 0.19 -56.63
CA PHE A 912 5.55 0.93 -57.13
C PHE A 912 5.10 2.21 -57.85
N SER A 913 5.06 3.32 -57.12
CA SER A 913 4.71 4.65 -57.63
C SER A 913 5.64 5.06 -58.78
N ASP A 914 6.86 4.53 -58.79
CA ASP A 914 7.83 4.77 -59.85
C ASP A 914 7.69 3.90 -61.10
N SER A 915 6.79 2.91 -61.10
CA SER A 915 6.60 2.04 -62.26
C SER A 915 6.12 2.82 -63.48
N ILE A 916 6.50 2.36 -64.67
CA ILE A 916 6.10 2.99 -65.94
C ILE A 916 4.57 3.06 -66.10
N ILE A 917 3.85 2.08 -65.56
CA ILE A 917 2.39 1.98 -65.56
C ILE A 917 1.77 3.11 -64.71
N ASN A 918 2.37 3.42 -63.56
CA ASN A 918 1.87 4.45 -62.64
C ASN A 918 2.34 5.87 -63.02
N LYS A 919 3.53 6.03 -63.64
CA LYS A 919 4.04 7.34 -64.11
C LYS A 919 3.46 7.79 -65.44
N ASN A 920 3.17 6.86 -66.35
CA ASN A 920 2.74 7.17 -67.70
C ASN A 920 1.31 6.66 -67.93
N GLN A 921 0.35 7.57 -67.89
CA GLN A 921 -1.08 7.25 -68.08
C GLN A 921 -1.34 6.47 -69.38
N PHE A 922 -0.60 6.75 -70.46
CA PHE A 922 -0.77 6.02 -71.72
C PHE A 922 -0.32 4.56 -71.59
N ALA A 923 0.83 4.31 -70.97
CA ALA A 923 1.30 2.96 -70.67
C ALA A 923 0.36 2.24 -69.69
N GLY A 924 -0.19 2.96 -68.71
CA GLY A 924 -1.18 2.45 -67.77
C GLY A 924 -2.48 2.02 -68.45
N VAL A 925 -3.02 2.84 -69.35
CA VAL A 925 -4.22 2.51 -70.13
C VAL A 925 -3.98 1.30 -71.03
N ILE A 926 -2.84 1.22 -71.72
CA ILE A 926 -2.48 0.06 -72.54
C ILE A 926 -2.40 -1.21 -71.67
N ALA A 927 -1.69 -1.15 -70.53
CA ALA A 927 -1.56 -2.28 -69.62
C ALA A 927 -2.90 -2.72 -69.03
N TRP A 928 -3.80 -1.77 -68.73
CA TRP A 928 -5.14 -2.05 -68.24
C TRP A 928 -6.01 -2.73 -69.30
N TYR A 929 -6.05 -2.20 -70.53
CA TYR A 929 -6.78 -2.81 -71.63
C TYR A 929 -6.20 -4.17 -72.03
N ALA A 930 -4.88 -4.34 -72.03
CA ALA A 930 -4.24 -5.62 -72.27
C ALA A 930 -4.61 -6.65 -71.20
N THR A 931 -4.62 -6.23 -69.92
CA THR A 931 -5.05 -7.08 -68.81
C THR A 931 -6.53 -7.49 -68.96
N ILE A 932 -7.42 -6.53 -69.22
CA ILE A 932 -8.85 -6.82 -69.48
C ILE A 932 -8.98 -7.77 -70.68
N PHE A 933 -8.25 -7.54 -71.76
CA PHE A 933 -8.30 -8.39 -72.94
C PHE A 933 -7.82 -9.81 -72.65
N ILE A 934 -6.74 -9.98 -71.88
CA ILE A 934 -6.26 -11.29 -71.44
C ILE A 934 -7.31 -11.98 -70.57
N PHE A 935 -7.90 -11.27 -69.60
CA PHE A 935 -8.98 -11.83 -68.77
C PHE A 935 -10.20 -12.19 -69.61
N CYS A 936 -10.62 -11.36 -70.55
CA CYS A 936 -11.69 -11.64 -71.49
C CYS A 936 -11.35 -12.85 -72.38
N ALA A 937 -10.13 -12.95 -72.89
CA ALA A 937 -9.69 -14.07 -73.72
C ALA A 937 -9.62 -15.39 -72.94
N LEU A 938 -9.24 -15.35 -71.66
CA LEU A 938 -9.25 -16.51 -70.76
C LEU A 938 -10.67 -16.89 -70.32
N ALA A 939 -11.54 -15.90 -70.11
CA ALA A 939 -12.94 -16.11 -69.75
C ALA A 939 -13.81 -16.50 -70.96
N PHE A 940 -13.40 -16.15 -72.19
CA PHE A 940 -14.18 -16.37 -73.41
C PHE A 940 -14.52 -17.85 -73.64
N PRO A 941 -13.59 -18.83 -73.55
CA PRO A 941 -13.95 -20.25 -73.64
C PRO A 941 -14.98 -20.68 -72.60
N LEU A 942 -14.88 -20.13 -71.39
CA LEU A 942 -15.77 -20.44 -70.28
C LEU A 942 -17.19 -19.89 -70.55
N VAL A 943 -17.29 -18.60 -70.90
CA VAL A 943 -18.56 -17.93 -71.23
C VAL A 943 -19.19 -18.54 -72.48
N PHE A 944 -18.40 -18.84 -73.51
CA PHE A 944 -18.85 -19.48 -74.73
C PHE A 944 -19.38 -20.90 -74.47
N SER A 945 -18.76 -21.65 -73.54
CA SER A 945 -19.26 -22.97 -73.13
C SER A 945 -20.57 -22.90 -72.33
N LEU A 946 -20.74 -21.86 -71.51
CA LEU A 946 -21.89 -21.70 -70.62
C LEU A 946 -23.10 -21.09 -71.35
N PHE A 947 -22.88 -20.27 -72.38
CA PHE A 947 -23.94 -19.55 -73.12
C PHE A 947 -23.75 -19.66 -74.65
N PRO A 948 -23.85 -20.87 -75.23
CA PRO A 948 -23.53 -21.12 -76.64
C PRO A 948 -24.45 -20.41 -77.65
N ASN A 949 -25.63 -19.93 -77.24
CA ASN A 949 -26.62 -19.27 -78.12
C ASN A 949 -26.55 -17.73 -78.11
N MET A 950 -25.56 -17.12 -77.46
CA MET A 950 -25.35 -15.65 -77.41
C MET A 950 -24.22 -15.15 -78.33
N ALA A 951 -23.64 -16.03 -79.16
CA ALA A 951 -22.58 -15.70 -80.12
C ALA A 951 -23.11 -15.57 -81.55
#